data_AF-A0A6A3M154-F1
#
_entry.id   AF-A0A6A3M154-F1
#
_cell.length_a   1.000
_cell.length_b   1.000
_cell.length_c   1.000
_cell.angle_alpha   90.00
_cell.angle_beta   90.00
_cell.angle_gamma   90.00
#
_symmetry.space_group_name_H-M   'P 1'
#
loop_
_entity.id
_entity.type
_entity.pdbx_description
1 polymer ?
#
loop_
_entity_poly.entity_id
_entity_poly.type
_entity_poly.pdbx_seq_one_letter_code
_entity_poly.pdbx_strand_id
1 'polypeptide(L)'
;MLILLSVFPEIWLAATLATGLKTSVVEYADSSCAPPAVTVSFTSAFTCAPQPDHYNPTCVNNGAGYSVSDCTDYTQGGRDDFNTVNNAFDGYSYLAVEKYVTGRCGQYDSVTSAMLYRLDENCYSNAAGTESHRLSLGHSAVITTYSDPSCTNVKTTTTVRQAAIGLGPQALCVDEMTAFYGGSLPNLTAVAIYDDNTCSSTPTQLRLSQDFACLGTADAPCQVYDNSRFSTTGCTRDLLNYSAAVFGTDSPYVIVGDFPNPWCGSVENVTVYHADGACHTSADGATSFRATVSTTDNVVIVAVSLYVGCDIWFGCGRRYAVGGLGGPPSFGKKTAVVQYEDSSCSAPAQFVSFTGVLICTPQLDHFNPTCVNNGAGYSVLDCTDYNQGGWDDFNIVNNAFDGYSYLGVDKYLTGRCGRYDSVTSAMLYRLDENRYPNAAGTESHRLSLGHSAVITTYSDPSCMNVKTTTTVRQAAIGLGPQALCVDEMTAFYGGSRPNLTAVAIYDDNTCSSTPTQLRFSQDFACLGTADAPCQVYDNSRFSTSGCTDDFLGYSAAVFGTDTPYVIIEDFPNSWCGNVENVTVYHADGACHTSADGTTSFRATVSTADYTANLTMYSDPTCTFVVTNTSLDSQTLSASPCLYVVCNVWFGCGRRYTVGGLGGSLSLDNKAAVVEYEDNRCVLTPIKLTILSTSLCTARPGYTCDTLFAGMSSVYQVRECINSTDTYVTSKFRSTPYFIVENYANGTNCQAQTNVTMYAADGKCHLSIDDGAYFTIVQRSDGTVIVSNYPTQLCKDTDAVVYVFDYWNVNAGTCMGDRIFRTSLMPLATNVSTPATTTTPPTYTPTPTPTPTLTPTPITEVPVEDDIEARLNIMFPAWLWDPLPPQVFVNDGRPHHRSPNHRRP
;
A
#
# COMPACT_ATOMS: atom_id res chain seq x y z
N MET A 1 57.31 -12.53 27.17
CA MET A 1 58.05 -11.26 27.08
C MET A 1 57.41 -10.45 25.96
N LEU A 2 56.73 -9.36 26.33
CA LEU A 2 56.13 -8.22 25.59
C LEU A 2 55.62 -8.33 24.12
N ILE A 3 54.29 -8.22 23.98
CA ILE A 3 53.42 -7.24 23.23
C ILE A 3 53.95 -6.50 21.97
N LEU A 4 53.18 -6.55 20.85
CA LEU A 4 52.52 -5.45 20.06
C LEU A 4 52.14 -5.97 18.65
N LEU A 5 50.84 -6.06 18.29
CA LEU A 5 49.99 -5.07 17.58
C LEU A 5 50.35 -4.77 16.11
N SER A 6 49.46 -5.26 15.22
CA SER A 6 48.74 -4.53 14.16
C SER A 6 49.32 -4.27 12.75
N VAL A 7 48.43 -4.51 11.78
CA VAL A 7 48.19 -3.91 10.43
C VAL A 7 49.02 -4.39 9.23
N PHE A 8 48.35 -5.02 8.24
CA PHE A 8 48.13 -4.59 6.83
C PHE A 8 47.55 -5.75 5.96
N PRO A 9 46.88 -5.48 4.82
CA PRO A 9 45.56 -6.02 4.45
C PRO A 9 45.62 -6.80 3.12
N GLU A 10 44.44 -7.04 2.51
CA GLU A 10 44.15 -7.21 1.07
C GLU A 10 43.62 -8.55 0.53
N ILE A 11 42.50 -8.35 -0.20
CA ILE A 11 41.89 -9.11 -1.31
C ILE A 11 40.81 -10.14 -0.97
N TRP A 12 39.54 -9.68 -1.04
CA TRP A 12 38.38 -10.51 -1.35
C TRP A 12 37.87 -10.14 -2.75
N LEU A 13 37.80 -11.13 -3.65
CA LEU A 13 37.00 -11.10 -4.88
C LEU A 13 35.91 -12.14 -4.70
N ALA A 14 34.64 -11.74 -4.59
CA ALA A 14 33.50 -12.63 -4.70
C ALA A 14 32.44 -11.95 -5.58
N ALA A 15 32.33 -12.43 -6.82
CA ALA A 15 31.26 -12.08 -7.74
C ALA A 15 30.08 -13.03 -7.50
N THR A 16 28.97 -12.50 -6.95
CA THR A 16 27.70 -13.23 -6.77
C THR A 16 26.85 -13.09 -8.02
N LEU A 17 26.39 -14.22 -8.59
CA LEU A 17 25.41 -14.26 -9.68
C LEU A 17 24.05 -13.84 -9.13
N ALA A 18 23.59 -12.63 -9.47
CA ALA A 18 22.31 -12.08 -9.04
C ALA A 18 21.45 -11.80 -10.27
N THR A 19 20.34 -12.52 -10.41
CA THR A 19 19.35 -12.24 -11.45
C THR A 19 18.43 -11.11 -10.96
N GLY A 20 18.56 -9.91 -11.53
CA GLY A 20 17.69 -8.75 -11.25
C GLY A 20 18.47 -7.50 -10.79
N LEU A 21 19.53 -7.69 -10.00
CA LEU A 21 20.36 -6.57 -9.51
C LEU A 21 21.14 -5.89 -10.65
N LYS A 22 21.23 -4.57 -10.56
CA LYS A 22 22.04 -3.72 -11.45
C LYS A 22 23.27 -3.23 -10.70
N THR A 23 24.39 -3.18 -11.41
CA THR A 23 25.58 -2.51 -10.87
C THR A 23 25.33 -1.02 -11.00
N SER A 24 25.28 -0.32 -9.87
CA SER A 24 25.30 1.14 -9.80
C SER A 24 26.75 1.62 -9.80
N VAL A 25 27.05 2.64 -10.59
CA VAL A 25 28.33 3.36 -10.53
C VAL A 25 28.02 4.85 -10.47
N VAL A 26 28.40 5.48 -9.37
CA VAL A 26 28.29 6.91 -9.12
C VAL A 26 29.68 7.53 -9.29
N GLU A 27 29.80 8.50 -10.19
CA GLU A 27 31.06 9.20 -10.43
C GLU A 27 31.03 10.60 -9.80
N TYR A 28 32.11 10.98 -9.12
CA TYR A 28 32.27 12.26 -8.44
C TYR A 28 33.47 13.04 -9.00
N ALA A 29 33.38 14.37 -8.92
CA ALA A 29 34.41 15.28 -9.42
C ALA A 29 35.65 15.35 -8.51
N ASP A 30 35.53 14.97 -7.23
CA ASP A 30 36.61 15.09 -6.25
C ASP A 30 36.66 13.91 -5.26
N SER A 31 37.73 13.90 -4.45
CA SER A 31 38.08 12.81 -3.54
C SER A 31 37.16 12.63 -2.34
N SER A 32 36.23 13.56 -2.12
CA SER A 32 35.28 13.45 -1.02
C SER A 32 34.19 12.42 -1.32
N CYS A 33 33.95 12.10 -2.61
CA CYS A 33 32.76 11.39 -3.07
C CYS A 33 31.46 11.95 -2.45
N ALA A 34 31.44 13.25 -2.14
CA ALA A 34 30.27 13.92 -1.62
C ALA A 34 29.41 14.43 -2.79
N PRO A 35 28.09 14.52 -2.61
CA PRO A 35 27.20 15.13 -3.58
C PRO A 35 27.60 16.57 -3.93
N PRO A 36 27.30 17.04 -5.16
CA PRO A 36 26.60 16.31 -6.21
C PRO A 36 27.53 15.44 -7.06
N ALA A 37 27.08 14.21 -7.34
CA ALA A 37 27.65 13.35 -8.35
C ALA A 37 27.59 13.99 -9.74
N VAL A 38 28.42 13.50 -10.63
CA VAL A 38 28.52 13.92 -12.03
C VAL A 38 27.69 13.01 -12.91
N THR A 39 27.84 11.69 -12.74
CA THR A 39 27.00 10.69 -13.38
C THR A 39 26.59 9.61 -12.40
N VAL A 40 25.45 8.99 -12.67
CA VAL A 40 25.06 7.71 -12.08
C VAL A 40 24.70 6.77 -13.22
N SER A 41 25.28 5.58 -13.24
CA SER A 41 24.95 4.57 -14.24
C SER A 41 24.47 3.29 -13.58
N PHE A 42 23.47 2.66 -14.18
CA PHE A 42 22.92 1.37 -13.80
C PHE A 42 23.04 0.43 -14.99
N THR A 43 23.78 -0.66 -14.82
CA THR A 43 23.95 -1.66 -15.88
C THR A 43 23.54 -3.03 -15.37
N SER A 44 22.72 -3.74 -16.14
CA SER A 44 22.42 -5.14 -15.86
C SER A 44 23.71 -5.96 -15.95
N ALA A 45 24.15 -6.52 -14.83
CA ALA A 45 25.31 -7.39 -14.76
C ALA A 45 24.85 -8.79 -14.31
N PHE A 46 25.37 -9.85 -14.93
CA PHE A 46 25.11 -11.22 -14.47
C PHE A 46 25.65 -11.46 -13.05
N THR A 47 26.64 -10.68 -12.64
CA THR A 47 27.24 -10.69 -11.31
C THR A 47 27.52 -9.27 -10.86
N CYS A 48 27.18 -8.92 -9.63
CA CYS A 48 27.62 -7.68 -9.00
C CYS A 48 28.19 -7.99 -7.60
N ALA A 49 29.12 -7.17 -7.14
CA ALA A 49 29.75 -7.30 -5.83
C ALA A 49 29.29 -6.14 -4.94
N PRO A 50 28.35 -6.37 -4.00
CA PRO A 50 27.83 -5.32 -3.14
C PRO A 50 28.93 -4.80 -2.20
N GLN A 51 28.90 -3.51 -1.90
CA GLN A 51 29.78 -2.94 -0.87
C GLN A 51 29.39 -3.48 0.53
N PRO A 52 30.33 -3.55 1.49
CA PRO A 52 30.03 -4.00 2.86
C PRO A 52 29.01 -3.11 3.61
N ASP A 53 28.91 -1.83 3.21
CA ASP A 53 27.97 -0.85 3.77
C ASP A 53 27.43 0.04 2.64
N HIS A 54 26.16 -0.17 2.29
CA HIS A 54 25.44 0.57 1.24
C HIS A 54 25.21 2.05 1.57
N TYR A 55 25.19 2.41 2.86
CA TYR A 55 24.93 3.78 3.32
C TYR A 55 26.20 4.59 3.50
N ASN A 56 27.36 3.93 3.55
CA ASN A 56 28.67 4.57 3.60
C ASN A 56 29.64 3.91 2.60
N PRO A 57 29.38 4.03 1.30
CA PRO A 57 30.12 3.31 0.30
C PRO A 57 31.55 3.85 0.16
N THR A 58 32.49 2.96 -0.15
CA THR A 58 33.91 3.32 -0.21
C THR A 58 34.21 4.07 -1.51
N CYS A 59 34.65 5.33 -1.39
CA CYS A 59 35.12 6.14 -2.49
C CYS A 59 36.43 5.57 -3.07
N VAL A 60 36.44 5.21 -4.36
CA VAL A 60 37.62 4.67 -5.05
C VAL A 60 38.22 5.74 -5.96
N ASN A 61 39.54 5.97 -5.84
CA ASN A 61 40.30 6.80 -6.78
C ASN A 61 40.74 5.94 -7.98
N ASN A 62 40.23 6.23 -9.17
CA ASN A 62 40.53 5.50 -10.40
C ASN A 62 41.62 6.16 -11.26
N GLY A 63 42.37 7.10 -10.69
CA GLY A 63 43.46 7.83 -11.32
C GLY A 63 43.03 9.18 -11.92
N ALA A 64 41.92 9.23 -12.64
CA ALA A 64 41.41 10.45 -13.29
C ALA A 64 40.09 10.98 -12.70
N GLY A 65 39.46 10.23 -11.79
CA GLY A 65 38.24 10.61 -11.09
C GLY A 65 37.97 9.68 -9.90
N TYR A 66 36.85 9.93 -9.23
CA TYR A 66 36.44 9.16 -8.05
C TYR A 66 35.10 8.49 -8.31
N SER A 67 34.95 7.24 -7.91
CA SER A 67 33.69 6.53 -8.08
C SER A 67 33.31 5.71 -6.87
N VAL A 68 32.02 5.52 -6.72
CA VAL A 68 31.39 4.55 -5.83
C VAL A 68 30.66 3.55 -6.71
N SER A 69 30.84 2.25 -6.45
CA SER A 69 30.11 1.21 -7.16
C SER A 69 29.42 0.27 -6.19
N ASP A 70 28.16 -0.07 -6.47
CA ASP A 70 27.37 -0.96 -5.62
C ASP A 70 26.37 -1.80 -6.43
N CYS A 71 25.62 -2.64 -5.72
CA CYS A 71 24.52 -3.43 -6.25
C CYS A 71 23.19 -2.84 -5.78
N THR A 72 22.33 -2.42 -6.69
CA THR A 72 20.98 -1.97 -6.34
C THR A 72 19.96 -2.52 -7.31
N ASP A 73 18.73 -2.72 -6.83
CA ASP A 73 17.60 -2.90 -7.72
C ASP A 73 17.16 -1.52 -8.22
N TYR A 74 17.27 -1.31 -9.52
CA TYR A 74 16.84 -0.06 -10.16
C TYR A 74 15.63 -0.36 -11.05
N THR A 75 14.55 0.32 -10.74
CA THR A 75 13.29 0.28 -11.49
C THR A 75 13.06 1.62 -12.19
N GLN A 76 12.11 1.61 -13.11
CA GLN A 76 11.75 2.79 -13.89
C GLN A 76 11.54 4.06 -13.05
N GLY A 77 12.05 5.19 -13.57
CA GLY A 77 11.81 6.53 -13.02
C GLY A 77 12.79 6.94 -11.92
N GLY A 78 13.97 6.32 -11.87
CA GLY A 78 15.00 6.68 -10.88
C GLY A 78 14.75 6.08 -9.50
N ARG A 79 13.85 5.10 -9.39
CA ARG A 79 13.54 4.43 -8.13
C ARG A 79 14.50 3.27 -7.92
N ASP A 80 15.25 3.35 -6.83
CA ASP A 80 16.16 2.30 -6.39
C ASP A 80 16.05 2.03 -4.89
N ASP A 81 16.31 0.80 -4.47
CA ASP A 81 16.08 0.32 -3.09
C ASP A 81 16.86 1.10 -2.02
N PHE A 82 17.98 1.72 -2.41
CA PHE A 82 18.88 2.43 -1.49
C PHE A 82 18.85 3.95 -1.67
N ASN A 83 17.91 4.48 -2.45
CA ASN A 83 17.85 5.91 -2.81
C ASN A 83 19.21 6.44 -3.35
N THR A 84 19.98 5.58 -4.02
CA THR A 84 21.31 5.87 -4.58
C THR A 84 21.29 7.15 -5.41
N VAL A 85 20.28 7.32 -6.27
CA VAL A 85 20.17 8.50 -7.14
C VAL A 85 19.96 9.77 -6.32
N ASN A 86 19.01 9.74 -5.38
CA ASN A 86 18.68 10.90 -4.55
C ASN A 86 19.86 11.31 -3.66
N ASN A 87 20.55 10.33 -3.07
CA ASN A 87 21.71 10.56 -2.24
C ASN A 87 22.90 11.07 -3.07
N ALA A 88 23.10 10.55 -4.29
CA ALA A 88 24.21 10.95 -5.15
C ALA A 88 24.08 12.41 -5.63
N PHE A 89 22.88 12.85 -5.98
CA PHE A 89 22.66 14.21 -6.47
C PHE A 89 22.26 15.22 -5.39
N ASP A 90 21.76 14.80 -4.22
CA ASP A 90 21.40 15.67 -3.08
C ASP A 90 20.58 16.92 -3.49
N GLY A 91 19.51 16.68 -4.24
CA GLY A 91 18.60 17.74 -4.71
C GLY A 91 19.09 18.55 -5.92
N TYR A 92 20.29 18.30 -6.45
CA TYR A 92 20.74 18.88 -7.72
C TYR A 92 19.99 18.29 -8.91
N SER A 93 19.79 19.11 -9.95
CA SER A 93 19.11 18.73 -11.18
C SER A 93 19.92 17.70 -11.98
N TYR A 94 19.27 16.65 -12.48
CA TYR A 94 19.88 15.68 -13.38
C TYR A 94 18.94 15.27 -14.52
N LEU A 95 19.54 14.86 -15.63
CA LEU A 95 18.87 14.23 -16.77
C LEU A 95 19.11 12.73 -16.73
N ALA A 96 18.04 11.95 -16.57
CA ALA A 96 18.09 10.50 -16.63
C ALA A 96 17.70 10.01 -18.03
N VAL A 97 18.44 9.02 -18.53
CA VAL A 97 18.14 8.31 -19.78
C VAL A 97 18.10 6.82 -19.48
N GLU A 98 16.93 6.21 -19.67
CA GLU A 98 16.69 4.78 -19.46
C GLU A 98 16.55 4.07 -20.80
N LYS A 99 17.07 2.85 -20.87
CA LYS A 99 16.93 1.96 -22.02
C LYS A 99 16.17 0.70 -21.59
N TYR A 100 15.23 0.26 -22.40
CA TYR A 100 14.32 -0.85 -22.08
C TYR A 100 14.61 -2.10 -22.92
N VAL A 101 14.03 -3.22 -22.50
CA VAL A 101 13.93 -4.43 -23.32
C VAL A 101 13.05 -4.14 -24.54
N THR A 102 13.46 -4.65 -25.70
CA THR A 102 12.72 -4.52 -26.95
C THR A 102 11.24 -4.88 -26.81
N GLY A 103 10.37 -3.95 -27.22
CA GLY A 103 8.91 -4.10 -27.15
C GLY A 103 8.28 -3.92 -25.76
N ARG A 104 9.06 -3.66 -24.71
CA ARG A 104 8.59 -3.47 -23.33
C ARG A 104 8.92 -2.09 -22.75
N CYS A 105 9.01 -1.09 -23.63
CA CYS A 105 9.37 0.26 -23.24
C CYS A 105 8.33 0.86 -22.28
N GLY A 106 8.81 1.50 -21.22
CA GLY A 106 7.95 2.12 -20.21
C GLY A 106 7.33 1.14 -19.20
N GLN A 107 7.68 -0.15 -19.23
CA GLN A 107 7.27 -1.11 -18.20
C GLN A 107 8.24 -1.07 -17.01
N TYR A 108 7.67 -1.10 -15.80
CA TYR A 108 8.35 -0.94 -14.51
C TYR A 108 9.63 -1.79 -14.37
N ASP A 109 9.56 -3.08 -14.75
CA ASP A 109 10.66 -4.06 -14.59
C ASP A 109 11.50 -4.28 -15.86
N SER A 110 11.31 -3.47 -16.91
CA SER A 110 11.91 -3.72 -18.23
C SER A 110 13.10 -2.82 -18.55
N VAL A 111 13.62 -2.06 -17.58
CA VAL A 111 14.83 -1.25 -17.75
C VAL A 111 16.04 -2.18 -17.88
N THR A 112 16.83 -2.03 -18.95
CA THR A 112 18.08 -2.76 -19.19
C THR A 112 19.30 -1.99 -18.69
N SER A 113 19.31 -0.66 -18.90
CA SER A 113 20.34 0.22 -18.38
C SER A 113 19.79 1.62 -18.17
N ALA A 114 20.32 2.36 -17.21
CA ALA A 114 20.00 3.76 -17.02
C ALA A 114 21.30 4.56 -16.85
N MET A 115 21.34 5.77 -17.41
CA MET A 115 22.44 6.70 -17.22
C MET A 115 21.90 8.09 -16.92
N LEU A 116 22.34 8.63 -15.79
CA LEU A 116 21.92 9.90 -15.23
C LEU A 116 23.11 10.85 -15.30
N TYR A 117 22.86 12.06 -15.76
CA TYR A 117 23.86 13.10 -15.96
C TYR A 117 23.49 14.32 -15.15
N ARG A 118 24.46 14.91 -14.44
CA ARG A 118 24.27 16.22 -13.81
C ARG A 118 23.90 17.24 -14.88
N LEU A 119 22.88 18.05 -14.60
CA LEU A 119 22.31 18.97 -15.57
C LEU A 119 23.08 20.31 -15.59
N ASP A 120 24.30 20.29 -16.11
CA ASP A 120 25.11 21.48 -16.38
C ASP A 120 25.97 21.31 -17.65
N GLU A 121 26.55 22.41 -18.13
CA GLU A 121 27.33 22.42 -19.38
C GLU A 121 28.84 22.24 -19.19
N ASN A 122 29.30 21.81 -18.01
CA ASN A 122 30.72 21.56 -17.79
C ASN A 122 31.16 20.27 -18.49
N CYS A 123 32.47 20.16 -18.70
CA CYS A 123 33.08 18.93 -19.19
C CYS A 123 33.47 18.05 -18.00
N TYR A 124 33.08 16.78 -18.05
CA TYR A 124 33.48 15.80 -17.04
C TYR A 124 34.10 14.56 -17.65
N SER A 125 35.31 14.23 -17.22
CA SER A 125 35.95 12.95 -17.52
C SER A 125 35.28 11.81 -16.78
N ASN A 126 35.20 10.64 -17.42
CA ASN A 126 34.84 9.40 -16.73
C ASN A 126 35.93 9.01 -15.72
N ALA A 127 35.60 8.12 -14.79
CA ALA A 127 36.54 7.71 -13.74
C ALA A 127 37.85 7.13 -14.28
N ALA A 128 37.81 6.48 -15.45
CA ALA A 128 38.99 5.92 -16.12
C ALA A 128 39.88 6.97 -16.82
N GLY A 129 39.40 8.20 -17.01
CA GLY A 129 40.16 9.29 -17.67
C GLY A 129 40.39 9.10 -19.16
N THR A 130 39.65 8.20 -19.79
CA THR A 130 39.79 7.87 -21.22
C THR A 130 38.72 8.54 -22.07
N GLU A 131 37.59 8.89 -21.47
CA GLU A 131 36.45 9.51 -22.14
C GLU A 131 35.94 10.67 -21.28
N SER A 132 35.15 11.55 -21.89
CA SER A 132 34.44 12.58 -21.15
C SER A 132 33.05 12.82 -21.75
N HIS A 133 32.22 13.54 -21.03
CA HIS A 133 30.93 13.99 -21.52
C HIS A 133 30.70 15.46 -21.20
N ARG A 134 29.85 16.09 -22.02
CA ARG A 134 29.37 17.45 -21.83
C ARG A 134 27.93 17.54 -22.34
N LEU A 135 27.09 18.26 -21.62
CA LEU A 135 25.74 18.57 -22.07
C LEU A 135 25.73 19.96 -22.71
N SER A 136 24.89 20.13 -23.72
CA SER A 136 24.46 21.44 -24.18
C SER A 136 22.98 21.57 -23.87
N LEU A 137 22.62 22.57 -23.06
CA LEU A 137 21.30 22.70 -22.47
C LEU A 137 20.52 23.81 -23.16
N GLY A 138 19.36 23.46 -23.70
CA GLY A 138 18.47 24.39 -24.38
C GLY A 138 17.02 23.91 -24.28
N HIS A 139 16.25 24.16 -25.34
CA HIS A 139 14.95 23.51 -25.55
C HIS A 139 15.07 21.99 -25.79
N SER A 140 16.28 21.51 -26.07
CA SER A 140 16.66 20.10 -26.09
C SER A 140 18.00 19.97 -25.40
N ALA A 141 18.23 18.84 -24.73
CA ALA A 141 19.54 18.51 -24.20
C ALA A 141 20.31 17.71 -25.25
N VAL A 142 21.53 18.12 -25.53
CA VAL A 142 22.45 17.37 -26.37
C VAL A 142 23.55 16.80 -25.49
N ILE A 143 23.55 15.47 -25.35
CA ILE A 143 24.60 14.74 -24.63
C ILE A 143 25.70 14.44 -25.64
N THR A 144 26.88 15.02 -25.44
CA THR A 144 28.06 14.73 -26.27
C THR A 144 29.06 13.92 -25.45
N THR A 145 29.41 12.74 -25.94
CA THR A 145 30.53 11.97 -25.39
C THR A 145 31.78 12.17 -26.24
N TYR A 146 32.94 12.17 -25.61
CA TYR A 146 34.23 12.43 -26.24
C TYR A 146 35.17 11.26 -25.96
N SER A 147 36.08 11.03 -26.90
CA SER A 147 37.09 9.96 -26.85
C SER A 147 38.37 10.38 -26.11
N ASP A 148 38.34 11.53 -25.44
CA ASP A 148 39.41 12.12 -24.65
C ASP A 148 38.84 12.76 -23.37
N PRO A 149 39.62 12.91 -22.29
CA PRO A 149 39.13 13.48 -21.03
C PRO A 149 38.86 14.99 -21.07
N SER A 150 39.29 15.70 -22.12
CA SER A 150 39.22 17.17 -22.22
C SER A 150 38.05 17.70 -23.07
N CYS A 151 37.11 16.83 -23.46
CA CYS A 151 35.98 17.18 -24.33
C CYS A 151 36.39 17.82 -25.67
N THR A 152 37.42 17.30 -26.34
CA THR A 152 37.91 17.87 -27.61
C THR A 152 37.53 17.03 -28.84
N ASN A 153 37.55 15.71 -28.74
CA ASN A 153 37.35 14.77 -29.84
C ASN A 153 36.01 14.04 -29.67
N VAL A 154 34.97 14.60 -30.30
CA VAL A 154 33.59 14.08 -30.26
C VAL A 154 33.56 12.61 -30.71
N LYS A 155 33.00 11.75 -29.87
CA LYS A 155 32.79 10.32 -30.12
C LYS A 155 31.36 10.05 -30.54
N THR A 156 30.38 10.48 -29.75
CA THR A 156 28.95 10.39 -30.08
C THR A 156 28.17 11.61 -29.60
N THR A 157 27.02 11.83 -30.22
CA THR A 157 26.08 12.88 -29.82
C THR A 157 24.67 12.30 -29.80
N THR A 158 23.97 12.48 -28.68
CA THR A 158 22.59 12.04 -28.48
C THR A 158 21.73 13.24 -28.13
N THR A 159 20.66 13.49 -28.89
CA THR A 159 19.74 14.59 -28.63
C THR A 159 18.50 14.07 -27.90
N VAL A 160 18.24 14.61 -26.71
CA VAL A 160 17.04 14.37 -25.93
C VAL A 160 16.10 15.57 -26.10
N ARG A 161 14.94 15.34 -26.73
CA ARG A 161 13.93 16.39 -26.93
C ARG A 161 13.04 16.51 -25.69
N GLN A 162 12.64 17.74 -25.34
CA GLN A 162 11.76 18.01 -24.19
C GLN A 162 10.45 17.19 -24.23
N ALA A 163 9.84 17.05 -25.41
CA ALA A 163 8.61 16.28 -25.59
C ALA A 163 8.76 14.80 -25.17
N ALA A 164 9.97 14.25 -25.03
CA ALA A 164 10.19 12.88 -24.55
C ALA A 164 10.02 12.72 -23.03
N ILE A 165 9.84 13.82 -22.28
CA ILE A 165 9.93 13.86 -20.82
C ILE A 165 8.54 13.96 -20.19
N GLY A 166 8.08 12.86 -19.58
CA GLY A 166 7.03 12.90 -18.56
C GLY A 166 7.67 12.77 -17.18
N LEU A 167 7.30 13.62 -16.21
CA LEU A 167 7.64 13.40 -14.79
C LEU A 167 6.75 12.30 -14.18
N GLY A 168 6.69 11.17 -14.85
CA GLY A 168 6.00 9.98 -14.42
C GLY A 168 6.52 8.77 -15.19
N PRO A 169 6.31 7.55 -14.67
CA PRO A 169 6.81 6.29 -15.21
C PRO A 169 6.24 5.91 -16.60
N GLN A 170 5.74 6.86 -17.39
CA GLN A 170 5.21 6.62 -18.73
C GLN A 170 5.66 7.72 -19.71
N ALA A 171 6.95 8.04 -19.65
CA ALA A 171 7.60 8.93 -20.61
C ALA A 171 7.56 8.36 -22.04
N LEU A 172 7.61 9.25 -23.03
CA LEU A 172 7.54 8.93 -24.45
C LEU A 172 8.73 8.05 -24.86
N CYS A 173 8.44 6.88 -25.41
CA CYS A 173 9.46 5.95 -25.85
C CYS A 173 9.94 6.28 -27.26
N VAL A 174 11.24 6.53 -27.41
CA VAL A 174 11.89 6.69 -28.72
C VAL A 174 13.06 5.72 -28.77
N ASP A 175 13.05 4.79 -29.73
CA ASP A 175 14.08 3.77 -29.91
C ASP A 175 14.39 2.97 -28.64
N GLU A 176 13.34 2.54 -27.92
CA GLU A 176 13.43 1.78 -26.65
C GLU A 176 14.08 2.56 -25.50
N MET A 177 14.18 3.88 -25.63
CA MET A 177 14.70 4.77 -24.61
C MET A 177 13.62 5.73 -24.11
N THR A 178 13.70 6.06 -22.83
CA THR A 178 12.95 7.17 -22.21
C THR A 178 13.95 8.11 -21.54
N ALA A 179 13.54 9.37 -21.35
CA ALA A 179 14.32 10.32 -20.58
C ALA A 179 13.43 11.12 -19.64
N PHE A 180 13.96 11.49 -18.46
CA PHE A 180 13.22 12.27 -17.48
C PHE A 180 14.14 13.18 -16.65
N TYR A 181 13.56 14.19 -16.00
CA TYR A 181 14.25 15.03 -15.02
C TYR A 181 14.09 14.46 -13.62
N GLY A 182 15.13 14.58 -12.81
CA GLY A 182 15.02 14.42 -11.38
C GLY A 182 15.82 15.46 -10.60
N GLY A 183 15.62 15.47 -9.29
CA GLY A 183 16.11 16.51 -8.39
C GLY A 183 15.34 17.82 -8.54
N SER A 184 16.00 18.94 -8.26
CA SER A 184 15.44 20.29 -8.46
C SER A 184 15.12 20.55 -9.93
N LEU A 185 13.91 20.99 -10.27
CA LEU A 185 13.63 21.38 -11.66
C LEU A 185 14.35 22.70 -12.04
N PRO A 186 14.87 22.83 -13.27
CA PRO A 186 15.39 24.08 -13.80
C PRO A 186 14.34 25.19 -13.76
N ASN A 187 14.78 26.45 -13.65
CA ASN A 187 13.89 27.60 -13.80
C ASN A 187 13.19 27.55 -15.16
N LEU A 188 11.89 27.86 -15.18
CA LEU A 188 11.10 28.03 -16.40
C LEU A 188 11.65 29.21 -17.20
N THR A 189 11.74 29.04 -18.52
CA THR A 189 11.96 30.14 -19.45
C THR A 189 10.64 30.87 -19.63
N ALA A 190 10.61 32.16 -19.33
CA ALA A 190 9.42 33.00 -19.40
C ALA A 190 9.56 34.03 -20.53
N VAL A 191 8.66 34.01 -21.51
CA VAL A 191 8.63 34.95 -22.64
C VAL A 191 7.36 35.80 -22.54
N ALA A 192 7.50 37.07 -22.17
CA ALA A 192 6.40 38.03 -22.17
C ALA A 192 6.32 38.73 -23.54
N ILE A 193 5.12 38.80 -24.12
CA ILE A 193 4.86 39.30 -25.47
C ILE A 193 4.05 40.59 -25.39
N TYR A 194 4.52 41.62 -26.08
CA TYR A 194 3.99 42.98 -26.08
C TYR A 194 3.64 43.43 -27.49
N ASP A 195 2.62 44.27 -27.61
CA ASP A 195 2.29 44.95 -28.87
C ASP A 195 3.07 46.26 -29.04
N ASP A 196 3.79 46.71 -28.00
CA ASP A 196 4.58 47.93 -28.00
C ASP A 196 6.09 47.64 -28.10
N ASN A 197 6.81 48.48 -28.85
CA ASN A 197 8.24 48.31 -29.12
C ASN A 197 9.17 48.70 -27.95
N THR A 198 8.61 49.13 -26.84
CA THR A 198 9.36 49.48 -25.62
C THR A 198 9.19 48.43 -24.52
N CYS A 199 8.29 47.45 -24.71
CA CYS A 199 7.87 46.46 -23.73
C CYS A 199 7.48 47.11 -22.37
N SER A 200 6.82 48.27 -22.43
CA SER A 200 6.46 49.05 -21.23
C SER A 200 4.98 48.97 -20.86
N SER A 201 4.13 48.52 -21.79
CA SER A 201 2.72 48.25 -21.51
C SER A 201 2.54 46.89 -20.81
N THR A 202 1.32 46.58 -20.37
CA THR A 202 1.00 45.22 -19.93
C THR A 202 1.09 44.26 -21.13
N PRO A 203 1.83 43.14 -21.05
CA PRO A 203 1.94 42.21 -22.15
C PRO A 203 0.58 41.56 -22.46
N THR A 204 0.40 41.13 -23.71
CA THR A 204 -0.81 40.44 -24.16
C THR A 204 -0.79 38.95 -23.84
N GLN A 205 0.42 38.36 -23.80
CA GLN A 205 0.65 36.96 -23.46
C GLN A 205 1.96 36.81 -22.67
N LEU A 206 2.02 35.78 -21.83
CA LEU A 206 3.24 35.29 -21.21
C LEU A 206 3.30 33.77 -21.43
N ARG A 207 4.38 33.29 -22.03
CA ARG A 207 4.61 31.87 -22.27
C ARG A 207 5.69 31.37 -21.33
N LEU A 208 5.44 30.27 -20.66
CA LEU A 208 6.44 29.58 -19.85
C LEU A 208 6.64 28.16 -20.39
N SER A 209 7.91 27.78 -20.55
CA SER A 209 8.32 26.44 -20.99
C SER A 209 9.31 25.84 -20.00
N GLN A 210 9.17 24.53 -19.76
CA GLN A 210 10.14 23.77 -18.98
C GLN A 210 11.30 23.28 -19.87
N ASP A 211 12.30 24.14 -20.06
CA ASP A 211 13.53 23.79 -20.79
C ASP A 211 14.57 23.09 -19.89
N PHE A 212 15.65 22.58 -20.50
CA PHE A 212 16.77 21.94 -19.77
C PHE A 212 17.67 22.95 -19.07
N ALA A 213 17.57 24.22 -19.46
CA ALA A 213 18.14 25.36 -18.77
C ALA A 213 17.26 26.57 -19.10
N CYS A 214 17.19 27.54 -18.18
CA CYS A 214 16.52 28.78 -18.51
C CYS A 214 17.31 29.55 -19.57
N LEU A 215 16.60 29.98 -20.62
CA LEU A 215 17.19 30.73 -21.74
C LEU A 215 17.08 32.25 -21.59
N GLY A 216 16.49 32.72 -20.48
CA GLY A 216 16.35 34.13 -20.16
C GLY A 216 17.60 34.73 -19.52
N THR A 217 17.77 36.03 -19.71
CA THR A 217 18.79 36.82 -19.01
C THR A 217 18.09 37.80 -18.07
N ALA A 218 18.61 37.99 -16.86
CA ALA A 218 18.22 39.13 -16.04
C ALA A 218 18.49 40.42 -16.87
N ASP A 219 17.47 41.25 -17.07
CA ASP A 219 17.50 42.46 -17.90
C ASP A 219 17.52 42.26 -19.42
N ALA A 220 16.89 41.20 -19.94
CA ALA A 220 16.73 41.03 -21.38
C ALA A 220 16.07 42.28 -22.01
N PRO A 221 16.71 42.95 -23.00
CA PRO A 221 16.13 44.11 -23.64
C PRO A 221 14.87 43.73 -24.43
N CYS A 222 13.99 44.69 -24.67
CA CYS A 222 12.84 44.49 -25.56
C CYS A 222 13.33 44.15 -26.97
N GLN A 223 13.00 42.95 -27.46
CA GLN A 223 13.41 42.47 -28.78
C GLN A 223 12.19 42.24 -29.68
N VAL A 224 12.39 42.38 -30.99
CA VAL A 224 11.37 42.03 -31.98
C VAL A 224 11.10 40.52 -31.87
N TYR A 225 9.85 40.17 -31.56
CA TYR A 225 9.39 38.78 -31.50
C TYR A 225 8.94 38.30 -32.89
N ASP A 226 8.18 39.14 -33.60
CA ASP A 226 7.81 38.95 -35.00
C ASP A 226 7.61 40.30 -35.71
N ASN A 227 7.05 40.28 -36.93
CA ASN A 227 6.86 41.48 -37.76
C ASN A 227 6.06 42.63 -37.09
N SER A 228 5.35 42.38 -35.99
CA SER A 228 4.48 43.35 -35.31
C SER A 228 4.59 43.38 -33.79
N ARG A 229 5.23 42.40 -33.16
CA ARG A 229 5.26 42.23 -31.70
C ARG A 229 6.67 42.18 -31.16
N PHE A 230 6.77 42.42 -29.86
CA PHE A 230 8.02 42.49 -29.13
C PHE A 230 7.97 41.58 -27.91
N SER A 231 9.13 41.19 -27.39
CA SER A 231 9.20 40.30 -26.24
C SER A 231 10.37 40.60 -25.32
N THR A 232 10.19 40.23 -24.06
CA THR A 232 11.25 40.10 -23.06
C THR A 232 11.32 38.65 -22.62
N THR A 233 12.52 38.18 -22.26
CA THR A 233 12.75 36.81 -21.81
C THR A 233 13.35 36.83 -20.40
N GLY A 234 12.82 36.01 -19.50
CA GLY A 234 13.27 35.90 -18.11
C GLY A 234 13.27 34.46 -17.61
N CYS A 235 13.64 34.30 -16.34
CA CYS A 235 13.70 33.01 -15.66
C CYS A 235 12.88 33.06 -14.38
N THR A 236 12.07 32.03 -14.12
CA THR A 236 11.34 31.92 -12.86
C THR A 236 11.18 30.48 -12.39
N ARG A 237 11.16 30.26 -11.08
CA ARG A 237 10.66 29.00 -10.47
C ARG A 237 9.23 29.14 -9.96
N ASP A 238 8.77 30.39 -9.82
CA ASP A 238 7.48 30.73 -9.28
C ASP A 238 6.63 31.36 -10.39
N LEU A 239 5.81 30.52 -11.00
CA LEU A 239 4.87 30.92 -12.03
C LEU A 239 3.92 32.03 -11.54
N LEU A 240 3.49 31.98 -10.28
CA LEU A 240 2.48 32.86 -9.71
C LEU A 240 3.01 34.27 -9.53
N ASN A 241 4.10 34.38 -8.79
CA ASN A 241 4.72 35.67 -8.49
C ASN A 241 5.24 36.31 -9.77
N TYR A 242 5.77 35.53 -10.71
CA TYR A 242 6.20 36.05 -12.00
C TYR A 242 5.02 36.55 -12.84
N SER A 243 3.92 35.78 -12.94
CA SER A 243 2.73 36.22 -13.68
C SER A 243 2.13 37.49 -13.07
N ALA A 244 2.02 37.56 -11.73
CA ALA A 244 1.53 38.75 -11.03
C ALA A 244 2.45 39.97 -11.19
N ALA A 245 3.78 39.78 -11.23
CA ALA A 245 4.72 40.86 -11.48
C ALA A 245 4.63 41.38 -12.93
N VAL A 246 4.35 40.49 -13.89
CA VAL A 246 4.29 40.81 -15.32
C VAL A 246 2.97 41.50 -15.70
N PHE A 247 1.83 40.98 -15.26
CA PHE A 247 0.52 41.54 -15.62
C PHE A 247 0.00 42.58 -14.61
N GLY A 248 0.52 42.57 -13.38
CA GLY A 248 -0.01 43.33 -12.25
C GLY A 248 -1.01 42.52 -11.41
N THR A 249 -1.19 42.95 -10.16
CA THR A 249 -2.10 42.27 -9.20
C THR A 249 -3.58 42.53 -9.44
N ASP A 250 -3.91 43.61 -10.17
CA ASP A 250 -5.28 44.06 -10.40
C ASP A 250 -5.70 43.99 -11.89
N SER A 251 -4.84 43.45 -12.75
CA SER A 251 -5.13 43.26 -14.17
C SER A 251 -5.46 41.80 -14.46
N PRO A 252 -6.72 41.43 -14.77
CA PRO A 252 -7.11 40.04 -14.91
C PRO A 252 -6.33 39.30 -15.99
N TYR A 253 -5.90 38.08 -15.68
CA TYR A 253 -5.27 37.17 -16.64
C TYR A 253 -5.68 35.72 -16.40
N VAL A 254 -5.66 34.92 -17.47
CA VAL A 254 -6.00 33.50 -17.42
C VAL A 254 -4.77 32.66 -17.72
N ILE A 255 -4.43 31.76 -16.80
CA ILE A 255 -3.34 30.81 -16.91
C ILE A 255 -3.90 29.51 -17.48
N VAL A 256 -3.30 29.03 -18.56
CA VAL A 256 -3.60 27.75 -19.20
C VAL A 256 -2.34 26.90 -19.14
N GLY A 257 -2.37 25.84 -18.35
CA GLY A 257 -1.30 24.84 -18.29
C GLY A 257 -1.66 23.65 -19.17
N ASP A 258 -0.79 23.33 -20.12
CA ASP A 258 -0.85 22.11 -20.92
C ASP A 258 0.08 21.05 -20.30
N PHE A 259 -0.47 19.85 -20.13
CA PHE A 259 0.20 18.74 -19.46
C PHE A 259 0.28 17.53 -20.41
N PRO A 260 1.44 16.85 -20.47
CA PRO A 260 1.66 15.70 -21.35
C PRO A 260 0.97 14.44 -20.82
N ASN A 261 0.30 14.52 -19.66
CA ASN A 261 -0.41 13.42 -19.02
C ASN A 261 -1.79 13.88 -18.51
N PRO A 262 -2.78 12.97 -18.42
CA PRO A 262 -4.14 13.31 -18.01
C PRO A 262 -4.23 13.73 -16.53
N TRP A 263 -3.26 13.36 -15.70
CA TRP A 263 -3.24 13.65 -14.26
C TRP A 263 -2.70 15.04 -13.91
N CYS A 264 -2.19 15.76 -14.91
CA CYS A 264 -1.64 17.11 -14.79
C CYS A 264 -0.50 17.24 -13.75
N GLY A 265 0.37 16.23 -13.67
CA GLY A 265 1.47 16.19 -12.70
C GLY A 265 2.72 16.97 -13.11
N SER A 266 2.90 17.26 -14.40
CA SER A 266 4.06 17.99 -14.93
C SER A 266 3.63 18.98 -15.98
N VAL A 267 3.97 20.25 -15.78
CA VAL A 267 3.71 21.30 -16.74
C VAL A 267 4.70 21.18 -17.91
N GLU A 268 4.19 21.06 -19.14
CA GLU A 268 5.03 21.13 -20.33
C GLU A 268 5.14 22.57 -20.81
N ASN A 269 3.99 23.22 -20.98
CA ASN A 269 3.86 24.60 -21.39
C ASN A 269 2.77 25.29 -20.57
N VAL A 270 3.02 26.54 -20.19
CA VAL A 270 1.99 27.44 -19.65
C VAL A 270 1.85 28.62 -20.57
N THR A 271 0.62 28.94 -20.94
CA THR A 271 0.32 30.22 -21.58
C THR A 271 -0.60 31.01 -20.68
N VAL A 272 -0.18 32.23 -20.35
CA VAL A 272 -0.97 33.20 -19.60
C VAL A 272 -1.47 34.24 -20.58
N TYR A 273 -2.77 34.46 -20.60
CA TYR A 273 -3.46 35.39 -21.50
C TYR A 273 -3.97 36.59 -20.72
N HIS A 274 -3.70 37.80 -21.22
CA HIS A 274 -4.34 39.00 -20.69
C HIS A 274 -5.85 38.94 -20.92
N ALA A 275 -6.65 39.17 -19.88
CA ALA A 275 -8.10 39.03 -19.91
C ALA A 275 -8.82 40.40 -19.87
N ASP A 276 -8.41 41.29 -20.76
CA ASP A 276 -8.96 42.64 -20.95
C ASP A 276 -10.22 42.67 -21.84
N GLY A 277 -10.65 41.52 -22.37
CA GLY A 277 -11.75 41.41 -23.31
C GLY A 277 -11.48 41.97 -24.70
N ALA A 278 -10.25 42.40 -25.01
CA ALA A 278 -9.83 42.77 -26.36
C ALA A 278 -9.51 41.52 -27.20
N CYS A 279 -9.34 41.72 -28.51
CA CYS A 279 -8.90 40.65 -29.42
C CYS A 279 -7.41 40.85 -29.67
N HIS A 280 -6.62 39.83 -29.37
CA HIS A 280 -5.17 39.82 -29.47
C HIS A 280 -4.71 38.74 -30.46
N THR A 281 -3.61 38.97 -31.16
CA THR A 281 -3.02 37.96 -32.05
C THR A 281 -2.23 36.94 -31.24
N SER A 282 -2.44 35.64 -31.49
CA SER A 282 -1.73 34.55 -30.82
C SER A 282 -0.25 34.49 -31.21
N ALA A 283 0.60 33.90 -30.37
CA ALA A 283 2.04 33.76 -30.62
C ALA A 283 2.41 33.10 -31.97
N ASP A 284 1.51 32.32 -32.57
CA ASP A 284 1.69 31.71 -33.90
C ASP A 284 1.54 32.69 -35.08
N GLY A 285 1.06 33.91 -34.83
CA GLY A 285 0.81 34.94 -35.85
C GLY A 285 -0.34 34.63 -36.81
N ALA A 286 -1.01 33.49 -36.63
CA ALA A 286 -2.05 32.98 -37.53
C ALA A 286 -3.43 32.96 -36.87
N THR A 287 -3.50 32.87 -35.55
CA THR A 287 -4.74 32.83 -34.78
C THR A 287 -4.90 34.08 -33.90
N SER A 288 -6.10 34.28 -33.38
CA SER A 288 -6.40 35.34 -32.43
C SER A 288 -7.14 34.77 -31.22
N PHE A 289 -6.98 35.43 -30.08
CA PHE A 289 -7.65 35.07 -28.84
C PHE A 289 -8.33 36.29 -28.22
N ARG A 290 -9.40 36.01 -27.48
CA ARG A 290 -10.05 36.94 -26.54
C ARG A 290 -10.27 36.20 -25.24
N ALA A 291 -9.77 36.75 -24.14
CA ALA A 291 -10.02 36.23 -22.80
C ALA A 291 -10.83 37.24 -21.99
N THR A 292 -11.81 36.74 -21.23
CA THR A 292 -12.62 37.53 -20.29
C THR A 292 -12.84 36.75 -19.02
N VAL A 293 -12.74 37.42 -17.88
CA VAL A 293 -13.09 36.88 -16.56
C VAL A 293 -14.38 37.56 -16.10
N SER A 294 -15.44 36.78 -15.87
CA SER A 294 -16.68 37.29 -15.29
C SER A 294 -16.66 37.18 -13.78
N THR A 295 -17.26 38.15 -13.08
CA THR A 295 -17.44 38.13 -11.61
C THR A 295 -18.50 37.13 -11.12
N THR A 296 -19.04 36.30 -12.02
CA THR A 296 -20.08 35.29 -11.75
C THR A 296 -19.57 33.87 -12.00
N ASP A 297 -18.34 33.58 -11.55
CA ASP A 297 -17.66 32.27 -11.60
C ASP A 297 -17.40 31.67 -13.01
N ASN A 298 -17.59 32.45 -14.08
CA ASN A 298 -17.37 32.00 -15.45
C ASN A 298 -16.15 32.67 -16.08
N VAL A 299 -15.19 31.85 -16.52
CA VAL A 299 -14.08 32.27 -17.38
C VAL A 299 -14.43 31.91 -18.81
N VAL A 300 -14.46 32.89 -19.71
CA VAL A 300 -14.68 32.65 -21.12
C VAL A 300 -13.40 32.97 -21.87
N ILE A 301 -12.75 31.93 -22.39
CA ILE A 301 -11.67 32.04 -23.37
C ILE A 301 -12.26 31.70 -24.73
N VAL A 302 -12.37 32.70 -25.61
CA VAL A 302 -12.69 32.47 -27.03
C VAL A 302 -11.38 32.50 -27.80
N ALA A 303 -10.81 31.32 -28.03
CA ALA A 303 -9.68 31.15 -28.93
C ALA A 303 -10.19 30.53 -30.24
N VAL A 304 -9.91 31.17 -31.38
CA VAL A 304 -10.16 30.56 -32.69
C VAL A 304 -8.96 29.65 -32.98
N SER A 305 -9.16 28.35 -32.76
CA SER A 305 -8.21 27.24 -32.93
C SER A 305 -7.30 26.96 -31.73
N LEU A 306 -7.77 26.07 -30.84
CA LEU A 306 -6.92 25.24 -29.98
C LEU A 306 -7.21 23.76 -30.29
N TYR A 307 -6.97 23.34 -31.53
CA TYR A 307 -6.80 21.92 -31.81
C TYR A 307 -5.37 21.54 -31.45
N VAL A 308 -5.14 21.15 -30.20
CA VAL A 308 -3.94 20.39 -29.84
C VAL A 308 -4.41 18.95 -29.73
N GLY A 309 -4.48 18.29 -30.88
CA GLY A 309 -4.58 16.84 -30.92
C GLY A 309 -3.29 16.31 -30.33
N CYS A 310 -3.34 15.80 -29.11
CA CYS A 310 -2.26 15.01 -28.57
C CYS A 310 -2.41 13.59 -29.10
N ASP A 311 -1.61 13.23 -30.11
CA ASP A 311 -1.47 11.86 -30.62
C ASP A 311 -0.66 10.99 -29.64
N ILE A 312 -1.12 10.87 -28.38
CA ILE A 312 -0.52 9.98 -27.39
C ILE A 312 -1.57 9.03 -26.82
N TRP A 313 -1.16 7.77 -26.62
CA TRP A 313 -2.01 6.64 -26.24
C TRP A 313 -2.75 6.80 -24.89
N PHE A 314 -2.38 7.80 -24.07
CA PHE A 314 -2.96 8.06 -22.74
C PHE A 314 -3.68 9.41 -22.59
N GLY A 315 -3.73 10.24 -23.65
CA GLY A 315 -4.36 11.57 -23.63
C GLY A 315 -3.55 12.67 -22.93
N CYS A 316 -3.89 13.94 -23.19
CA CYS A 316 -3.28 15.12 -22.56
C CYS A 316 -4.22 15.76 -21.54
N GLY A 317 -3.65 16.37 -20.50
CA GLY A 317 -4.37 17.13 -19.48
C GLY A 317 -4.26 18.63 -19.70
N ARG A 318 -5.25 19.39 -19.24
CA ARG A 318 -5.20 20.86 -19.22
C ARG A 318 -5.77 21.38 -17.91
N ARG A 319 -5.07 22.34 -17.29
CA ARG A 319 -5.56 23.07 -16.12
C ARG A 319 -5.71 24.55 -16.44
N TYR A 320 -6.68 25.18 -15.79
CA TYR A 320 -6.98 26.59 -15.92
C TYR A 320 -6.91 27.24 -14.53
N ALA A 321 -6.32 28.43 -14.46
CA ALA A 321 -6.33 29.28 -13.28
C ALA A 321 -6.51 30.75 -13.70
N VAL A 322 -6.90 31.60 -12.76
CA VAL A 322 -7.14 33.02 -13.00
C VAL A 322 -6.38 33.83 -11.97
N GLY A 323 -5.74 34.92 -12.40
CA GLY A 323 -5.09 35.89 -11.52
C GLY A 323 -5.40 37.33 -11.89
N GLY A 324 -4.78 38.26 -11.15
CA GLY A 324 -4.97 39.68 -11.39
C GLY A 324 -6.29 40.23 -10.83
N LEU A 325 -6.81 39.60 -9.77
CA LEU A 325 -8.08 39.97 -9.14
C LEU A 325 -7.89 40.57 -7.73
N GLY A 326 -6.69 41.10 -7.42
CA GLY A 326 -6.35 41.67 -6.11
C GLY A 326 -5.75 40.68 -5.09
N GLY A 327 -5.37 39.48 -5.53
CA GLY A 327 -4.72 38.46 -4.70
C GLY A 327 -4.17 37.28 -5.51
N PRO A 328 -3.44 36.34 -4.88
CA PRO A 328 -2.86 35.20 -5.57
C PRO A 328 -3.94 34.24 -6.11
N PRO A 329 -3.78 33.72 -7.34
CA PRO A 329 -4.65 32.68 -7.89
C PRO A 329 -4.77 31.45 -6.98
N SER A 330 -5.96 30.85 -6.87
CA SER A 330 -6.14 29.67 -6.01
C SER A 330 -5.52 28.38 -6.57
N PHE A 331 -5.43 28.21 -7.90
CA PHE A 331 -4.92 26.98 -8.55
C PHE A 331 -5.63 25.67 -8.16
N GLY A 332 -6.88 25.76 -7.70
CA GLY A 332 -7.64 24.60 -7.22
C GLY A 332 -7.61 24.44 -5.70
N LYS A 333 -6.76 25.19 -4.99
CA LYS A 333 -6.83 25.32 -3.54
C LYS A 333 -8.19 25.86 -3.13
N LYS A 334 -8.66 25.37 -1.99
CA LYS A 334 -9.93 25.77 -1.40
C LYS A 334 -9.66 26.69 -0.24
N THR A 335 -10.52 27.69 -0.07
CA THR A 335 -10.56 28.44 1.18
C THR A 335 -11.17 27.55 2.24
N ALA A 336 -10.35 27.21 3.24
CA ALA A 336 -10.76 26.57 4.46
C ALA A 336 -11.25 27.63 5.46
N VAL A 337 -12.44 27.44 5.99
CA VAL A 337 -12.96 28.25 7.10
C VAL A 337 -13.30 27.31 8.23
N VAL A 338 -12.59 27.47 9.36
CA VAL A 338 -12.84 26.73 10.59
C VAL A 338 -13.54 27.66 11.56
N GLN A 339 -14.70 27.25 12.06
CA GLN A 339 -15.49 28.04 12.99
C GLN A 339 -15.37 27.50 14.42
N TYR A 340 -15.07 28.39 15.36
CA TYR A 340 -14.94 28.10 16.78
C TYR A 340 -15.94 28.90 17.62
N GLU A 341 -16.17 28.41 18.84
CA GLU A 341 -17.08 29.04 19.81
C GLU A 341 -16.46 30.27 20.49
N ASP A 342 -15.15 30.24 20.75
CA ASP A 342 -14.46 31.26 21.52
C ASP A 342 -13.19 31.79 20.84
N SER A 343 -12.63 32.84 21.46
CA SER A 343 -11.45 33.55 20.95
C SER A 343 -10.15 32.75 21.01
N SER A 344 -10.15 31.57 21.63
CA SER A 344 -8.99 30.70 21.63
C SER A 344 -8.79 30.00 20.29
N CYS A 345 -9.86 29.87 19.48
CA CYS A 345 -9.87 29.07 18.26
C CYS A 345 -9.28 27.66 18.47
N SER A 346 -9.58 27.05 19.62
CA SER A 346 -9.14 25.71 19.99
C SER A 346 -10.19 24.68 19.64
N ALA A 347 -9.76 23.47 19.30
CA ALA A 347 -10.65 22.34 19.07
C ALA A 347 -11.53 22.03 20.30
N PRO A 348 -12.73 21.45 20.11
CA PRO A 348 -13.31 21.11 18.81
C PRO A 348 -14.00 22.30 18.13
N ALA A 349 -13.73 22.46 16.83
CA ALA A 349 -14.47 23.37 15.96
C ALA A 349 -15.95 22.99 15.87
N GLN A 350 -16.80 23.98 15.62
CA GLN A 350 -18.23 23.80 15.37
C GLN A 350 -18.46 23.18 13.99
N PHE A 351 -17.73 23.67 12.99
CA PHE A 351 -17.72 23.14 11.64
C PHE A 351 -16.48 23.61 10.87
N VAL A 352 -16.17 22.91 9.79
CA VAL A 352 -15.16 23.30 8.80
C VAL A 352 -15.83 23.36 7.44
N SER A 353 -15.54 24.41 6.66
CA SER A 353 -15.99 24.52 5.29
C SER A 353 -14.82 24.73 4.33
N PHE A 354 -14.86 24.06 3.19
CA PHE A 354 -13.95 24.27 2.08
C PHE A 354 -14.75 24.77 0.89
N THR A 355 -14.37 25.92 0.34
CA THR A 355 -15.03 26.50 -0.82
C THR A 355 -14.02 26.76 -1.92
N GLY A 356 -14.31 26.28 -3.14
CA GLY A 356 -13.57 26.68 -4.33
C GLY A 356 -13.77 28.16 -4.61
N VAL A 357 -12.68 28.92 -4.68
CA VAL A 357 -12.66 30.35 -4.98
C VAL A 357 -11.60 30.64 -6.04
N LEU A 358 -11.71 31.74 -6.76
CA LEU A 358 -10.70 32.15 -7.76
C LEU A 358 -9.42 32.71 -7.12
N ILE A 359 -9.56 33.30 -5.93
CA ILE A 359 -8.47 33.92 -5.16
C ILE A 359 -8.45 33.27 -3.79
N CYS A 360 -7.28 32.84 -3.34
CA CYS A 360 -7.13 32.32 -1.98
C CYS A 360 -5.86 32.88 -1.36
N THR A 361 -5.99 33.63 -0.27
CA THR A 361 -4.85 34.19 0.46
C THR A 361 -4.49 33.25 1.62
N PRO A 362 -3.40 32.46 1.52
CA PRO A 362 -2.95 31.61 2.61
C PRO A 362 -2.53 32.45 3.82
N GLN A 363 -2.63 31.86 5.01
CA GLN A 363 -2.02 32.48 6.19
C GLN A 363 -0.49 32.50 6.08
N LEU A 364 0.14 33.48 6.74
CA LEU A 364 1.60 33.55 6.80
C LEU A 364 2.21 32.36 7.57
N ASP A 365 1.50 31.90 8.61
CA ASP A 365 1.85 30.73 9.40
C ASP A 365 0.61 29.86 9.62
N HIS A 366 0.55 28.75 8.89
CA HIS A 366 -0.52 27.75 8.97
C HIS A 366 -0.60 27.07 10.35
N PHE A 367 0.53 26.99 11.07
CA PHE A 367 0.61 26.30 12.37
C PHE A 367 0.20 27.20 13.54
N ASN A 368 0.21 28.52 13.36
CA ASN A 368 -0.30 29.48 14.33
C ASN A 368 -1.35 30.39 13.69
N PRO A 369 -2.52 29.85 13.34
CA PRO A 369 -3.50 30.60 12.59
C PRO A 369 -4.09 31.75 13.40
N THR A 370 -4.32 32.88 12.73
CA THR A 370 -4.94 34.04 13.36
C THR A 370 -6.44 33.81 13.55
N CYS A 371 -6.87 33.81 14.81
CA CYS A 371 -8.26 33.73 15.22
C CYS A 371 -8.97 35.09 15.05
N VAL A 372 -9.98 35.18 14.18
CA VAL A 372 -10.69 36.44 13.88
C VAL A 372 -12.07 36.43 14.52
N ASN A 373 -12.42 37.50 15.25
CA ASN A 373 -13.76 37.71 15.77
C ASN A 373 -14.68 38.27 14.67
N ASN A 374 -15.72 37.52 14.31
CA ASN A 374 -16.70 37.90 13.28
C ASN A 374 -18.04 38.38 13.84
N GLY A 375 -18.08 38.73 15.13
CA GLY A 375 -19.25 39.21 15.85
C GLY A 375 -19.92 38.12 16.67
N ALA A 376 -20.45 37.07 16.02
CA ALA A 376 -21.20 36.00 16.69
C ALA A 376 -20.37 34.74 16.99
N GLY A 377 -19.14 34.68 16.48
CA GLY A 377 -18.19 33.61 16.74
C GLY A 377 -16.80 33.95 16.20
N TYR A 378 -15.89 32.99 16.27
CA TYR A 378 -14.49 33.15 15.86
C TYR A 378 -14.14 32.21 14.73
N SER A 379 -13.37 32.68 13.74
CA SER A 379 -12.96 31.83 12.63
C SER A 379 -11.47 31.89 12.36
N VAL A 380 -10.95 30.78 11.87
CA VAL A 380 -9.66 30.69 11.19
C VAL A 380 -9.93 30.51 9.69
N LEU A 381 -9.23 31.27 8.86
CA LEU A 381 -9.35 31.21 7.40
C LEU A 381 -8.01 30.84 6.79
N ASP A 382 -7.95 29.86 5.91
CA ASP A 382 -6.70 29.45 5.26
C ASP A 382 -6.93 28.89 3.84
N CYS A 383 -5.86 28.54 3.14
CA CYS A 383 -5.88 28.04 1.77
C CYS A 383 -5.12 26.74 1.64
N THR A 384 -5.83 25.65 1.37
CA THR A 384 -5.24 24.32 1.26
C THR A 384 -5.76 23.58 0.04
N ASP A 385 -4.99 22.60 -0.44
CA ASP A 385 -5.53 21.59 -1.34
C ASP A 385 -6.39 20.63 -0.52
N TYR A 386 -7.63 20.43 -0.98
CA TYR A 386 -8.60 19.52 -0.42
C TYR A 386 -9.01 18.55 -1.52
N ASN A 387 -8.73 17.26 -1.31
CA ASN A 387 -9.01 16.25 -2.32
C ASN A 387 -10.37 15.62 -2.11
N GLN A 388 -10.56 14.90 -0.99
CA GLN A 388 -11.78 14.16 -0.68
C GLN A 388 -11.71 13.61 0.75
N GLY A 389 -12.87 13.39 1.39
CA GLY A 389 -12.92 12.56 2.59
C GLY A 389 -12.27 13.21 3.82
N GLY A 390 -12.18 14.54 3.82
CA GLY A 390 -11.58 15.30 4.92
C GLY A 390 -10.06 15.39 4.84
N TRP A 391 -9.45 14.91 3.75
CA TRP A 391 -8.01 14.99 3.56
C TRP A 391 -7.60 16.34 2.96
N ASP A 392 -6.73 17.03 3.69
CA ASP A 392 -6.13 18.30 3.30
C ASP A 392 -4.63 18.34 3.63
N ASP A 393 -3.85 19.06 2.82
CA ASP A 393 -2.38 19.10 2.90
C ASP A 393 -1.82 19.59 4.25
N PHE A 394 -2.58 20.41 4.98
CA PHE A 394 -2.14 21.04 6.23
C PHE A 394 -2.78 20.42 7.48
N ASN A 395 -3.50 19.31 7.34
CA ASN A 395 -4.25 18.66 8.42
C ASN A 395 -5.21 19.60 9.17
N ILE A 396 -5.75 20.63 8.49
CA ILE A 396 -6.66 21.62 9.06
C ILE A 396 -7.88 20.91 9.67
N VAL A 397 -8.46 19.93 8.97
CA VAL A 397 -9.63 19.19 9.48
C VAL A 397 -9.29 18.44 10.77
N ASN A 398 -8.18 17.70 10.75
CA ASN A 398 -7.78 16.88 11.89
C ASN A 398 -7.49 17.75 13.12
N ASN A 399 -6.78 18.87 12.94
CA ASN A 399 -6.47 19.81 14.00
C ASN A 399 -7.72 20.56 14.51
N ALA A 400 -8.66 20.89 13.62
CA ALA A 400 -9.89 21.59 13.98
C ALA A 400 -10.80 20.75 14.89
N PHE A 401 -10.90 19.44 14.62
CA PHE A 401 -11.75 18.55 15.41
C PHE A 401 -11.00 17.83 16.53
N ASP A 402 -9.68 17.68 16.47
CA ASP A 402 -8.84 17.02 17.50
C ASP A 402 -9.41 15.66 17.96
N GLY A 403 -9.69 14.79 16.98
CA GLY A 403 -10.24 13.46 17.22
C GLY A 403 -11.75 13.39 17.54
N TYR A 404 -12.45 14.52 17.68
CA TYR A 404 -13.92 14.52 17.80
C TYR A 404 -14.58 14.04 16.52
N SER A 405 -15.71 13.33 16.67
CA SER A 405 -16.51 12.82 15.56
C SER A 405 -17.10 13.95 14.72
N TYR A 406 -17.02 13.82 13.39
CA TYR A 406 -17.67 14.74 12.46
C TYR A 406 -18.26 14.03 11.24
N LEU A 407 -19.28 14.64 10.65
CA LEU A 407 -19.88 14.25 9.37
C LEU A 407 -19.36 15.18 8.28
N GLY A 408 -18.59 14.63 7.35
CA GLY A 408 -18.15 15.33 6.15
C GLY A 408 -19.10 15.11 4.98
N VAL A 409 -19.37 16.17 4.23
CA VAL A 409 -20.15 16.16 2.98
C VAL A 409 -19.35 16.87 1.89
N ASP A 410 -18.92 16.10 0.89
CA ASP A 410 -18.21 16.59 -0.29
C ASP A 410 -19.20 16.81 -1.43
N LYS A 411 -19.11 17.95 -2.10
CA LYS A 411 -19.88 18.28 -3.30
C LYS A 411 -18.96 18.35 -4.51
N TYR A 412 -19.32 17.67 -5.59
CA TYR A 412 -18.48 17.54 -6.77
C TYR A 412 -18.96 18.38 -7.96
N LEU A 413 -18.08 18.54 -8.95
CA LEU A 413 -18.45 19.01 -10.28
C LEU A 413 -19.45 18.04 -10.92
N THR A 414 -20.41 18.62 -11.65
CA THR A 414 -21.44 17.86 -12.35
C THR A 414 -20.87 16.77 -13.25
N GLY A 415 -21.35 15.54 -13.06
CA GLY A 415 -20.90 14.34 -13.79
C GLY A 415 -19.53 13.79 -13.37
N ARG A 416 -18.86 14.37 -12.36
CA ARG A 416 -17.54 13.94 -11.86
C ARG A 416 -17.53 13.54 -10.38
N CYS A 417 -18.68 13.11 -9.87
CA CYS A 417 -18.79 12.74 -8.47
C CYS A 417 -17.90 11.53 -8.11
N GLY A 418 -17.29 11.58 -6.92
CA GLY A 418 -16.33 10.57 -6.42
C GLY A 418 -14.95 10.63 -7.06
N ARG A 419 -14.62 11.69 -7.82
CA ARG A 419 -13.28 11.95 -8.33
C ARG A 419 -12.53 12.90 -7.40
N TYR A 420 -11.34 12.50 -6.98
CA TYR A 420 -10.50 13.22 -6.02
C TYR A 420 -10.19 14.67 -6.42
N ASP A 421 -10.13 14.99 -7.72
CA ASP A 421 -9.80 16.32 -8.24
C ASP A 421 -11.02 17.20 -8.48
N SER A 422 -12.22 16.68 -8.22
CA SER A 422 -13.48 17.26 -8.68
C SER A 422 -14.37 17.78 -7.56
N VAL A 423 -13.89 17.77 -6.31
CA VAL A 423 -14.62 18.40 -5.20
C VAL A 423 -14.65 19.92 -5.42
N THR A 424 -15.84 20.49 -5.42
CA THR A 424 -16.09 21.93 -5.56
C THR A 424 -16.17 22.63 -4.20
N SER A 425 -16.82 21.98 -3.24
CA SER A 425 -16.88 22.41 -1.85
C SER A 425 -17.04 21.21 -0.93
N ALA A 426 -16.66 21.38 0.33
CA ALA A 426 -16.89 20.41 1.39
C ALA A 426 -17.38 21.09 2.65
N MET A 427 -18.28 20.45 3.38
CA MET A 427 -18.78 20.90 4.68
C MET A 427 -18.64 19.77 5.69
N LEU A 428 -17.95 20.03 6.79
CA LEU A 428 -17.71 19.09 7.86
C LEU A 428 -18.39 19.61 9.12
N TYR A 429 -19.39 18.86 9.59
CA TYR A 429 -20.22 19.22 10.73
C TYR A 429 -19.80 18.42 11.95
N ARG A 430 -19.65 19.07 13.11
CA ARG A 430 -19.46 18.33 14.37
C ARG A 430 -20.64 17.38 14.58
N LEU A 431 -20.36 16.13 14.91
CA LEU A 431 -21.37 15.08 14.95
C LEU A 431 -22.11 15.07 16.30
N ASP A 432 -22.89 16.12 16.54
CA ASP A 432 -23.83 16.21 17.66
C ASP A 432 -25.11 16.95 17.25
N GLU A 433 -26.12 16.96 18.13
CA GLU A 433 -27.39 17.63 17.86
C GLU A 433 -27.46 19.08 18.38
N ASN A 434 -26.32 19.68 18.73
CA ASN A 434 -26.31 21.07 19.15
C ASN A 434 -26.60 22.00 17.97
N ARG A 435 -26.92 23.24 18.33
CA ARG A 435 -27.10 24.33 17.37
C ARG A 435 -25.78 25.10 17.23
N TYR A 436 -25.40 25.35 15.99
CA TYR A 436 -24.24 26.19 15.67
C TYR A 436 -24.64 27.36 14.77
N PRO A 437 -24.52 28.62 15.25
CA PRO A 437 -24.63 29.78 14.38
C PRO A 437 -23.43 29.88 13.44
N ASN A 438 -23.60 30.51 12.29
CA ASN A 438 -22.48 30.92 11.46
C ASN A 438 -21.70 32.08 12.12
N ALA A 439 -20.49 32.36 11.63
CA ALA A 439 -19.64 33.41 12.18
C ALA A 439 -20.32 34.79 12.25
N ALA A 440 -21.15 35.09 11.25
CA ALA A 440 -21.89 36.35 11.13
C ALA A 440 -23.14 36.44 12.06
N GLY A 441 -23.55 35.33 12.67
CA GLY A 441 -24.76 35.27 13.51
C GLY A 441 -26.06 35.48 12.75
N THR A 442 -26.08 35.23 11.44
CA THR A 442 -27.23 35.42 10.57
C THR A 442 -27.90 34.12 10.18
N GLU A 443 -27.16 33.01 10.19
CA GLU A 443 -27.64 31.68 9.84
C GLU A 443 -27.19 30.69 10.92
N SER A 444 -27.76 29.49 10.92
CA SER A 444 -27.32 28.41 11.80
C SER A 444 -27.55 27.04 11.17
N HIS A 445 -26.97 26.01 11.76
CA HIS A 445 -27.26 24.63 11.43
C HIS A 445 -27.39 23.76 12.68
N ARG A 446 -28.06 22.63 12.50
CA ARG A 446 -28.22 21.57 13.49
C ARG A 446 -28.33 20.23 12.79
N LEU A 447 -27.77 19.19 13.41
CA LEU A 447 -27.99 17.81 12.98
C LEU A 447 -29.09 17.15 13.82
N SER A 448 -29.82 16.23 13.20
CA SER A 448 -30.58 15.20 13.91
C SER A 448 -29.94 13.85 13.60
N LEU A 449 -29.58 13.09 14.62
CA LEU A 449 -28.75 11.89 14.49
C LEU A 449 -29.56 10.62 14.80
N GLY A 450 -29.40 9.61 13.94
CA GLY A 450 -29.94 8.27 14.14
C GLY A 450 -29.40 7.34 13.07
N HIS A 451 -30.24 6.47 12.50
CA HIS A 451 -29.83 5.64 11.36
C HIS A 451 -29.60 6.44 10.06
N SER A 452 -30.01 7.71 10.06
CA SER A 452 -29.66 8.70 9.05
C SER A 452 -29.39 10.01 9.78
N ALA A 453 -28.44 10.80 9.27
CA ALA A 453 -28.25 12.16 9.73
C ALA A 453 -29.10 13.11 8.89
N VAL A 454 -29.84 13.99 9.55
CA VAL A 454 -30.56 15.08 8.89
C VAL A 454 -29.84 16.38 9.19
N ILE A 455 -29.22 16.96 8.17
CA ILE A 455 -28.58 18.27 8.24
C ILE A 455 -29.67 19.31 7.98
N THR A 456 -29.95 20.17 8.96
CA THR A 456 -30.89 21.28 8.80
C THR A 456 -30.13 22.60 8.88
N THR A 457 -30.24 23.43 7.85
CA THR A 457 -29.75 24.81 7.86
C THR A 457 -30.90 25.78 8.05
N TYR A 458 -30.61 26.91 8.69
CA TYR A 458 -31.61 27.91 9.07
C TYR A 458 -31.16 29.29 8.60
N SER A 459 -32.12 30.12 8.21
CA SER A 459 -31.89 31.52 7.79
C SER A 459 -31.85 32.51 8.97
N ASP A 460 -31.77 31.99 10.20
CA ASP A 460 -31.60 32.74 11.44
C ASP A 460 -30.62 32.02 12.37
N PRO A 461 -29.98 32.72 13.33
CA PRO A 461 -29.03 32.10 14.25
C PRO A 461 -29.70 31.20 15.31
N SER A 462 -31.01 31.29 15.52
CA SER A 462 -31.76 30.61 16.59
C SER A 462 -32.40 29.27 16.20
N CYS A 463 -32.13 28.76 14.99
CA CYS A 463 -32.74 27.53 14.45
C CYS A 463 -34.28 27.55 14.39
N MET A 464 -34.89 28.69 14.06
CA MET A 464 -36.36 28.82 14.02
C MET A 464 -36.95 28.72 12.61
N ASN A 465 -36.23 29.21 11.60
CA ASN A 465 -36.67 29.32 10.21
C ASN A 465 -35.81 28.40 9.33
N VAL A 466 -36.33 27.20 9.07
CA VAL A 466 -35.65 26.22 8.23
C VAL A 466 -35.44 26.78 6.82
N LYS A 467 -34.19 26.76 6.37
CA LYS A 467 -33.76 27.17 5.02
C LYS A 467 -33.67 25.97 4.10
N THR A 468 -32.92 24.94 4.51
CA THR A 468 -32.80 23.66 3.79
C THR A 468 -32.69 22.49 4.74
N THR A 469 -33.04 21.30 4.23
CA THR A 469 -32.87 20.03 4.93
C THR A 469 -32.27 19.02 3.96
N THR A 470 -31.23 18.32 4.40
CA THR A 470 -30.53 17.30 3.61
C THR A 470 -30.38 16.04 4.46
N THR A 471 -30.81 14.90 3.93
CA THR A 471 -30.73 13.61 4.64
C THR A 471 -29.58 12.78 4.10
N VAL A 472 -28.65 12.42 4.98
CA VAL A 472 -27.54 11.50 4.71
C VAL A 472 -27.89 10.15 5.33
N ARG A 473 -28.03 9.12 4.49
CA ARG A 473 -28.31 7.76 4.97
C ARG A 473 -27.00 7.05 5.34
N GLN A 474 -27.04 6.19 6.35
CA GLN A 474 -25.85 5.44 6.76
C GLN A 474 -25.27 4.61 5.62
N ALA A 475 -26.11 3.97 4.80
CA ALA A 475 -25.67 3.21 3.63
C ALA A 475 -24.94 4.05 2.55
N ALA A 476 -25.02 5.38 2.61
CA ALA A 476 -24.24 6.28 1.76
C ALA A 476 -22.81 6.50 2.29
N ILE A 477 -22.52 6.11 3.54
CA ILE A 477 -21.23 6.24 4.21
C ILE A 477 -20.56 4.86 4.29
N GLY A 478 -19.36 4.71 3.72
CA GLY A 478 -18.54 3.49 3.90
C GLY A 478 -18.30 2.66 2.64
N LEU A 479 -18.94 2.99 1.52
CA LEU A 479 -18.31 2.80 0.22
C LEU A 479 -17.07 3.70 0.22
N GLY A 480 -15.92 3.25 -0.26
CA GLY A 480 -14.67 4.00 -0.19
C GLY A 480 -14.74 5.40 -0.85
N PRO A 481 -13.60 6.06 -1.14
CA PRO A 481 -13.54 7.34 -1.85
C PRO A 481 -14.24 7.39 -3.24
N GLN A 482 -14.96 6.34 -3.64
CA GLN A 482 -15.72 6.22 -4.87
C GLN A 482 -17.21 5.99 -4.57
N ALA A 483 -17.69 6.45 -3.41
CA ALA A 483 -19.01 6.17 -2.83
C ALA A 483 -20.21 6.50 -3.75
N LEU A 484 -21.37 5.91 -3.42
CA LEU A 484 -22.68 6.20 -3.99
C LEU A 484 -22.90 7.71 -4.06
N CYS A 485 -22.83 8.24 -5.27
CA CYS A 485 -23.10 9.64 -5.54
C CYS A 485 -24.60 9.89 -5.57
N VAL A 486 -25.08 10.70 -4.62
CA VAL A 486 -26.46 11.17 -4.59
C VAL A 486 -26.42 12.68 -4.77
N ASP A 487 -27.03 13.17 -5.84
CA ASP A 487 -27.08 14.60 -6.18
C ASP A 487 -25.69 15.28 -6.17
N GLU A 488 -24.69 14.61 -6.76
CA GLU A 488 -23.29 15.08 -6.84
C GLU A 488 -22.60 15.27 -5.49
N MET A 489 -23.10 14.58 -4.46
CA MET A 489 -22.53 14.60 -3.12
C MET A 489 -22.10 13.20 -2.65
N THR A 490 -21.06 13.18 -1.82
CA THR A 490 -20.66 12.01 -1.02
C THR A 490 -20.56 12.41 0.44
N ALA A 491 -20.80 11.47 1.36
CA ALA A 491 -20.67 11.72 2.79
C ALA A 491 -19.75 10.70 3.47
N PHE A 492 -19.09 11.10 4.55
CA PHE A 492 -18.13 10.27 5.26
C PHE A 492 -18.06 10.62 6.76
N TYR A 493 -17.58 9.67 7.57
CA TYR A 493 -17.19 9.92 8.96
C TYR A 493 -15.72 10.29 9.03
N GLY A 494 -15.39 11.24 9.90
CA GLY A 494 -14.03 11.43 10.36
C GLY A 494 -13.96 11.66 11.87
N GLY A 495 -12.73 11.69 12.38
CA GLY A 495 -12.45 11.62 13.82
C GLY A 495 -12.80 10.26 14.42
N SER A 496 -13.12 10.24 15.71
CA SER A 496 -13.59 9.04 16.41
C SER A 496 -14.95 8.62 15.86
N ARG A 497 -15.20 7.33 15.67
CA ARG A 497 -16.53 6.86 15.23
C ARG A 497 -17.52 6.88 16.40
N PRO A 498 -18.82 7.12 16.14
CA PRO A 498 -19.85 6.89 17.14
C PRO A 498 -19.84 5.43 17.60
N ASN A 499 -20.10 5.22 18.89
CA ASN A 499 -20.34 3.88 19.42
C ASN A 499 -21.48 3.20 18.65
N LEU A 500 -21.35 1.89 18.46
CA LEU A 500 -22.37 1.05 17.87
C LEU A 500 -23.60 1.00 18.79
N THR A 501 -24.78 0.99 18.18
CA THR A 501 -26.02 0.67 18.89
C THR A 501 -26.08 -0.85 19.06
N ALA A 502 -26.00 -1.34 20.28
CA ALA A 502 -26.15 -2.76 20.62
C ALA A 502 -27.60 -3.07 20.99
N VAL A 503 -28.16 -4.16 20.46
CA VAL A 503 -29.49 -4.67 20.79
C VAL A 503 -29.38 -6.15 21.11
N ALA A 504 -29.67 -6.52 22.36
CA ALA A 504 -29.74 -7.91 22.82
C ALA A 504 -31.18 -8.41 22.82
N ILE A 505 -31.43 -9.57 22.21
CA ILE A 505 -32.77 -10.14 22.00
C ILE A 505 -32.95 -11.40 22.84
N TYR A 506 -34.05 -11.48 23.58
CA TYR A 506 -34.38 -12.54 24.54
C TYR A 506 -35.76 -13.11 24.26
N ASP A 507 -35.95 -14.39 24.58
CA ASP A 507 -37.27 -15.04 24.57
C ASP A 507 -38.05 -14.81 25.87
N ASP A 508 -37.39 -14.33 26.92
CA ASP A 508 -37.99 -14.08 28.22
C ASP A 508 -38.30 -12.59 28.45
N ASN A 509 -39.42 -12.31 29.12
CA ASN A 509 -39.90 -10.96 29.37
C ASN A 509 -39.16 -10.19 30.47
N THR A 510 -38.13 -10.81 31.07
CA THR A 510 -37.29 -10.20 32.08
C THR A 510 -35.89 -9.88 31.56
N CYS A 511 -35.55 -10.33 30.34
CA CYS A 511 -34.23 -10.25 29.73
C CYS A 511 -33.13 -10.75 30.68
N SER A 512 -33.43 -11.83 31.42
CA SER A 512 -32.53 -12.40 32.44
C SER A 512 -31.87 -13.71 32.01
N SER A 513 -32.40 -14.36 30.97
CA SER A 513 -31.76 -15.52 30.35
C SER A 513 -30.63 -15.10 29.42
N THR A 514 -29.88 -16.06 28.87
CA THR A 514 -28.94 -15.77 27.78
C THR A 514 -29.70 -15.31 26.55
N PRO A 515 -29.34 -14.19 25.90
CA PRO A 515 -30.02 -13.75 24.69
C PRO A 515 -29.85 -14.77 23.56
N THR A 516 -30.80 -14.80 22.62
CA THR A 516 -30.72 -15.67 21.43
C THR A 516 -29.88 -15.03 20.34
N GLN A 517 -29.84 -13.70 20.29
CA GLN A 517 -29.11 -12.91 19.30
C GLN A 517 -28.66 -11.55 19.87
N LEU A 518 -27.49 -11.07 19.45
CA LEU A 518 -27.09 -9.66 19.55
C LEU A 518 -27.01 -9.04 18.16
N ARG A 519 -27.42 -7.78 18.05
CA ARG A 519 -27.26 -6.98 16.84
C ARG A 519 -26.55 -5.68 17.18
N PHE A 520 -25.56 -5.34 16.38
CA PHE A 520 -24.86 -4.07 16.44
C PHE A 520 -25.05 -3.35 15.11
N SER A 521 -25.43 -2.08 15.16
CA SER A 521 -25.51 -1.22 13.98
C SER A 521 -24.62 0.00 14.16
N GLN A 522 -23.88 0.34 13.11
CA GLN A 522 -23.23 1.64 13.03
C GLN A 522 -24.26 2.68 12.61
N ASP A 523 -24.57 3.59 13.53
CA ASP A 523 -25.44 4.74 13.32
C ASP A 523 -24.63 6.04 13.45
N PHE A 524 -25.27 7.20 13.17
CA PHE A 524 -24.64 8.52 13.35
C PHE A 524 -24.53 8.96 14.81
N ALA A 525 -25.25 8.28 15.69
CA ALA A 525 -25.13 8.35 17.14
C ALA A 525 -25.60 7.01 17.70
N CYS A 526 -25.07 6.60 18.84
CA CYS A 526 -25.64 5.44 19.52
C CYS A 526 -27.08 5.76 19.97
N LEU A 527 -28.02 4.89 19.59
CA LEU A 527 -29.43 5.02 19.94
C LEU A 527 -29.82 4.22 21.20
N GLY A 528 -28.86 3.47 21.77
CA GLY A 528 -29.04 2.74 23.01
C GLY A 528 -28.99 3.66 24.24
N THR A 529 -29.67 3.25 25.30
CA THR A 529 -29.58 3.91 26.61
C THR A 529 -28.87 2.99 27.59
N ALA A 530 -27.93 3.52 28.38
CA ALA A 530 -27.38 2.77 29.50
C ALA A 530 -28.52 2.32 30.43
N ASP A 531 -28.52 1.05 30.82
CA ASP A 531 -29.57 0.41 31.64
C ASP A 531 -30.98 0.45 31.02
N ALA A 532 -31.10 0.32 29.69
CA ALA A 532 -32.39 0.19 29.02
C ALA A 532 -33.21 -0.95 29.66
N PRO A 533 -34.45 -0.68 30.13
CA PRO A 533 -35.26 -1.73 30.71
C PRO A 533 -35.62 -2.77 29.64
N CYS A 534 -35.86 -4.01 30.06
CA CYS A 534 -36.37 -5.05 29.17
C CYS A 534 -37.71 -4.61 28.57
N GLN A 535 -37.78 -4.50 27.24
CA GLN A 535 -38.97 -4.06 26.52
C GLN A 535 -39.40 -5.10 25.50
N VAL A 536 -40.71 -5.14 25.22
CA VAL A 536 -41.27 -5.95 24.14
C VAL A 536 -40.62 -5.51 22.83
N TYR A 537 -39.88 -6.42 22.18
CA TYR A 537 -39.27 -6.21 20.87
C TYR A 537 -40.28 -6.49 19.76
N ASP A 538 -41.02 -7.59 19.91
CA ASP A 538 -42.16 -7.97 19.06
C ASP A 538 -43.17 -8.82 19.86
N ASN A 539 -44.17 -9.41 19.18
CA ASN A 539 -45.25 -10.15 19.81
C ASN A 539 -44.81 -11.34 20.71
N SER A 540 -43.56 -11.78 20.64
CA SER A 540 -43.06 -12.96 21.37
C SER A 540 -41.71 -12.76 22.07
N ARG A 541 -40.97 -11.70 21.75
CA ARG A 541 -39.60 -11.49 22.23
C ARG A 541 -39.40 -10.13 22.88
N PHE A 542 -38.30 -10.04 23.61
CA PHE A 542 -37.94 -8.88 24.40
C PHE A 542 -36.52 -8.46 24.07
N SER A 543 -36.19 -7.20 24.33
CA SER A 543 -34.86 -6.68 24.06
C SER A 543 -34.41 -5.66 25.08
N THR A 544 -33.09 -5.53 25.15
CA THR A 544 -32.39 -4.42 25.82
C THR A 544 -31.50 -3.76 24.77
N SER A 545 -31.30 -2.44 24.88
CA SER A 545 -30.40 -1.69 24.02
C SER A 545 -29.27 -1.05 24.82
N GLY A 546 -28.13 -0.83 24.18
CA GLY A 546 -26.94 -0.26 24.79
C GLY A 546 -26.00 0.34 23.74
N CYS A 547 -24.87 0.84 24.20
CA CYS A 547 -23.84 1.45 23.36
C CYS A 547 -22.49 0.79 23.60
N THR A 548 -21.74 0.51 22.55
CA THR A 548 -20.37 -0.01 22.68
C THR A 548 -19.50 0.34 21.48
N ASP A 549 -18.23 0.57 21.72
CA ASP A 549 -17.15 0.64 20.71
C ASP A 549 -16.46 -0.72 20.49
N ASP A 550 -16.64 -1.67 21.42
CA ASP A 550 -16.09 -3.03 21.39
C ASP A 550 -17.20 -4.08 21.41
N PHE A 551 -17.70 -4.43 20.22
CA PHE A 551 -18.73 -5.46 20.09
C PHE A 551 -18.26 -6.85 20.55
N LEU A 552 -16.95 -7.15 20.53
CA LEU A 552 -16.42 -8.44 20.99
C LEU A 552 -16.49 -8.53 22.51
N GLY A 553 -15.98 -7.51 23.20
CA GLY A 553 -16.06 -7.39 24.66
C GLY A 553 -17.52 -7.34 25.15
N TYR A 554 -18.38 -6.57 24.48
CA TYR A 554 -19.81 -6.52 24.78
C TYR A 554 -20.46 -7.91 24.64
N SER A 555 -20.17 -8.63 23.55
CA SER A 555 -20.70 -9.98 23.33
C SER A 555 -20.25 -10.95 24.41
N ALA A 556 -18.97 -10.91 24.80
CA ALA A 556 -18.43 -11.76 25.86
C ALA A 556 -19.06 -11.44 27.23
N ALA A 557 -19.33 -10.16 27.51
CA ALA A 557 -19.98 -9.74 28.75
C ALA A 557 -21.44 -10.22 28.84
N VAL A 558 -22.16 -10.23 27.71
CA VAL A 558 -23.58 -10.58 27.67
C VAL A 558 -23.81 -12.09 27.57
N PHE A 559 -23.08 -12.81 26.71
CA PHE A 559 -23.21 -14.27 26.61
C PHE A 559 -22.47 -15.02 27.72
N GLY A 560 -21.45 -14.40 28.31
CA GLY A 560 -20.50 -15.05 29.19
C GLY A 560 -19.34 -15.71 28.42
N THR A 561 -18.30 -16.09 29.15
CA THR A 561 -17.05 -16.63 28.56
C THR A 561 -17.15 -18.07 28.10
N ASP A 562 -18.13 -18.83 28.60
CA ASP A 562 -18.26 -20.28 28.38
C ASP A 562 -19.49 -20.66 27.54
N THR A 563 -20.18 -19.67 26.96
CA THR A 563 -21.38 -19.86 26.14
C THR A 563 -21.04 -19.64 24.67
N PRO A 564 -20.95 -20.69 23.82
CA PRO A 564 -20.53 -20.52 22.44
C PRO A 564 -21.47 -19.64 21.61
N TYR A 565 -20.89 -18.76 20.79
CA TYR A 565 -21.63 -17.93 19.84
C TYR A 565 -20.85 -17.71 18.54
N VAL A 566 -21.59 -17.47 17.45
CA VAL A 566 -21.04 -17.14 16.11
C VAL A 566 -21.30 -15.67 15.82
N ILE A 567 -20.25 -14.95 15.41
CA ILE A 567 -20.30 -13.53 15.05
C ILE A 567 -20.20 -13.41 13.53
N ILE A 568 -21.03 -12.55 12.96
CA ILE A 568 -20.98 -12.15 11.56
C ILE A 568 -20.83 -10.64 11.50
N GLU A 569 -19.77 -10.17 10.87
CA GLU A 569 -19.53 -8.77 10.58
C GLU A 569 -19.84 -8.51 9.10
N ASP A 570 -20.77 -7.60 8.83
CA ASP A 570 -21.12 -7.14 7.49
C ASP A 570 -20.49 -5.78 7.22
N PHE A 571 -19.87 -5.66 6.04
CA PHE A 571 -19.13 -4.49 5.61
C PHE A 571 -19.73 -3.93 4.32
N PRO A 572 -19.80 -2.60 4.17
CA PRO A 572 -20.34 -1.95 2.98
C PRO A 572 -19.36 -2.03 1.79
N ASN A 573 -18.13 -2.50 2.00
CA ASN A 573 -17.11 -2.69 0.98
C ASN A 573 -16.49 -4.08 1.06
N SER A 574 -15.99 -4.56 -0.08
CA SER A 574 -15.41 -5.90 -0.25
C SER A 574 -14.08 -6.14 0.47
N TRP A 575 -13.51 -5.15 1.15
CA TRP A 575 -12.18 -5.22 1.78
C TRP A 575 -12.27 -5.19 3.31
N CYS A 576 -13.49 -5.19 3.87
CA CYS A 576 -13.79 -5.23 5.29
C CYS A 576 -13.12 -4.12 6.12
N GLY A 577 -13.03 -2.91 5.56
CA GLY A 577 -12.37 -1.79 6.23
C GLY A 577 -13.20 -1.14 7.35
N ASN A 578 -14.53 -1.15 7.23
CA ASN A 578 -15.43 -0.43 8.13
C ASN A 578 -16.71 -1.23 8.38
N VAL A 579 -16.91 -1.70 9.62
CA VAL A 579 -18.08 -2.50 9.95
C VAL A 579 -19.36 -1.64 9.88
N GLU A 580 -20.41 -2.16 9.24
CA GLU A 580 -21.72 -1.51 9.17
C GLU A 580 -22.68 -2.16 10.15
N ASN A 581 -22.75 -3.50 10.13
CA ASN A 581 -23.59 -4.28 11.02
C ASN A 581 -22.80 -5.48 11.58
N VAL A 582 -23.06 -5.84 12.83
CA VAL A 582 -22.61 -7.11 13.40
C VAL A 582 -23.81 -7.85 13.93
N THR A 583 -23.91 -9.14 13.63
CA THR A 583 -24.92 -10.02 14.22
C THR A 583 -24.23 -11.18 14.92
N VAL A 584 -24.61 -11.43 16.17
CA VAL A 584 -24.08 -12.52 16.98
C VAL A 584 -25.21 -13.50 17.29
N TYR A 585 -24.99 -14.76 16.99
CA TYR A 585 -25.96 -15.84 17.15
C TYR A 585 -25.52 -16.77 18.27
N HIS A 586 -26.42 -17.05 19.21
CA HIS A 586 -26.19 -18.06 20.23
C HIS A 586 -26.05 -19.44 19.58
N ALA A 587 -24.97 -20.17 19.90
CA ALA A 587 -24.65 -21.44 19.25
C ALA A 587 -24.96 -22.66 20.13
N ASP A 588 -26.18 -22.71 20.66
CA ASP A 588 -26.72 -23.79 21.51
C ASP A 588 -27.29 -24.98 20.72
N GLY A 589 -27.32 -24.88 19.38
CA GLY A 589 -27.91 -25.88 18.49
C GLY A 589 -29.44 -25.96 18.54
N ALA A 590 -30.11 -25.08 19.28
CA ALA A 590 -31.56 -24.96 19.29
C ALA A 590 -32.06 -24.15 18.08
N CYS A 591 -33.37 -24.24 17.82
CA CYS A 591 -34.02 -23.42 16.81
C CYS A 591 -34.49 -22.11 17.45
N HIS A 592 -34.06 -20.99 16.90
CA HIS A 592 -34.43 -19.65 17.36
C HIS A 592 -35.13 -18.91 16.23
N THR A 593 -36.29 -18.31 16.52
CA THR A 593 -36.99 -17.45 15.55
C THR A 593 -36.16 -16.17 15.31
N SER A 594 -36.08 -15.68 14.07
CA SER A 594 -35.38 -14.43 13.70
C SER A 594 -36.26 -13.20 13.94
N ALA A 595 -35.65 -12.02 14.09
CA ALA A 595 -36.33 -10.76 14.41
C ALA A 595 -37.56 -10.40 13.53
N ASP A 596 -37.66 -10.92 12.31
CA ASP A 596 -38.81 -10.73 11.41
C ASP A 596 -40.06 -11.54 11.80
N GLY A 597 -39.93 -12.51 12.71
CA GLY A 597 -41.01 -13.40 13.16
C GLY A 597 -41.45 -14.43 12.14
N THR A 598 -40.78 -14.50 10.98
CA THR A 598 -41.15 -15.39 9.86
C THR A 598 -40.02 -16.33 9.48
N THR A 599 -38.76 -15.96 9.73
CA THR A 599 -37.60 -16.82 9.53
C THR A 599 -37.07 -17.35 10.87
N SER A 600 -36.18 -18.34 10.82
CA SER A 600 -35.48 -18.84 12.00
C SER A 600 -34.04 -19.19 11.67
N PHE A 601 -33.24 -19.43 12.71
CA PHE A 601 -31.86 -19.82 12.59
C PHE A 601 -31.50 -20.92 13.61
N ARG A 602 -30.43 -21.64 13.29
CA ARG A 602 -29.75 -22.56 14.20
C ARG A 602 -28.25 -22.36 14.03
N ALA A 603 -27.55 -22.10 15.12
CA ALA A 603 -26.09 -22.03 15.12
C ALA A 603 -25.51 -23.13 16.02
N THR A 604 -24.39 -23.72 15.60
CA THR A 604 -23.63 -24.69 16.42
C THR A 604 -22.15 -24.40 16.29
N VAL A 605 -21.41 -24.54 17.39
CA VAL A 605 -19.94 -24.56 17.38
C VAL A 605 -19.47 -25.91 17.91
N SER A 606 -18.69 -26.64 17.12
CA SER A 606 -17.97 -27.82 17.57
C SER A 606 -16.65 -27.39 18.19
N THR A 607 -16.56 -27.47 19.51
CA THR A 607 -15.30 -27.24 20.24
C THR A 607 -14.28 -28.37 20.06
N ALA A 608 -14.70 -29.52 19.55
CA ALA A 608 -13.82 -30.65 19.25
C ALA A 608 -13.05 -30.44 17.94
N ASP A 609 -13.74 -29.91 16.92
CA ASP A 609 -13.18 -29.76 15.56
C ASP A 609 -12.87 -28.31 15.20
N TYR A 610 -13.15 -27.37 16.12
CA TYR A 610 -13.07 -25.93 15.91
C TYR A 610 -13.82 -25.46 14.66
N THR A 611 -15.00 -26.04 14.42
CA THR A 611 -15.87 -25.68 13.30
C THR A 611 -17.14 -25.02 13.81
N ALA A 612 -17.75 -24.17 12.99
CA ALA A 612 -19.05 -23.59 13.27
C ALA A 612 -20.01 -23.82 12.10
N ASN A 613 -21.28 -23.94 12.40
CA ASN A 613 -22.32 -24.04 11.38
C ASN A 613 -23.45 -23.06 11.72
N LEU A 614 -23.87 -22.30 10.73
CA LEU A 614 -25.03 -21.41 10.83
C LEU A 614 -26.01 -21.76 9.72
N THR A 615 -27.20 -22.21 10.12
CA THR A 615 -28.28 -22.54 9.21
C THR A 615 -29.42 -21.53 9.36
N MET A 616 -29.83 -20.92 8.25
CA MET A 616 -30.98 -20.02 8.18
C MET A 616 -32.16 -20.74 7.52
N TYR A 617 -33.38 -20.47 7.98
CA TYR A 617 -34.61 -21.12 7.55
C TYR A 617 -35.68 -20.10 7.16
N SER A 618 -36.52 -20.42 6.19
CA SER A 618 -37.59 -19.54 5.71
C SER A 618 -38.87 -19.58 6.54
N ASP A 619 -38.91 -20.45 7.55
CA ASP A 619 -40.03 -20.63 8.47
C ASP A 619 -39.55 -20.45 9.92
N PRO A 620 -40.46 -20.18 10.89
CA PRO A 620 -40.08 -19.96 12.28
C PRO A 620 -39.75 -21.25 13.05
N THR A 621 -39.89 -22.45 12.46
CA THR A 621 -39.72 -23.73 13.16
C THR A 621 -38.52 -24.55 12.68
N CYS A 622 -37.57 -23.92 11.99
CA CYS A 622 -36.37 -24.54 11.43
C CYS A 622 -36.63 -25.78 10.55
N THR A 623 -37.64 -25.70 9.67
CA THR A 623 -38.07 -26.83 8.83
C THR A 623 -37.49 -26.75 7.41
N PHE A 624 -37.48 -25.55 6.83
CA PHE A 624 -37.14 -25.27 5.44
C PHE A 624 -35.86 -24.45 5.37
N VAL A 625 -34.74 -25.15 5.13
CA VAL A 625 -33.40 -24.53 5.02
C VAL A 625 -33.34 -23.62 3.80
N VAL A 626 -32.85 -22.39 4.01
CA VAL A 626 -32.60 -21.39 2.96
C VAL A 626 -31.12 -21.34 2.64
N THR A 627 -30.29 -21.19 3.68
CA THR A 627 -28.83 -21.18 3.57
C THR A 627 -28.23 -21.97 4.72
N ASN A 628 -27.09 -22.62 4.44
CA ASN A 628 -26.28 -23.28 5.45
C ASN A 628 -24.83 -22.88 5.24
N THR A 629 -24.25 -22.21 6.22
CA THR A 629 -22.87 -21.72 6.20
C THR A 629 -22.05 -22.56 7.17
N SER A 630 -21.23 -23.46 6.62
CA SER A 630 -20.24 -24.22 7.37
C SER A 630 -18.91 -23.49 7.36
N LEU A 631 -18.37 -23.22 8.55
CA LEU A 631 -17.11 -22.53 8.78
C LEU A 631 -16.11 -23.52 9.36
N ASP A 632 -15.02 -23.76 8.64
CA ASP A 632 -13.93 -24.59 9.13
C ASP A 632 -13.00 -23.81 10.07
N SER A 633 -12.09 -24.55 10.72
CA SER A 633 -11.13 -23.99 11.66
C SER A 633 -10.17 -22.99 11.01
N GLN A 634 -9.87 -23.16 9.72
CA GLN A 634 -9.01 -22.26 8.96
C GLN A 634 -9.71 -20.92 8.69
N THR A 635 -10.98 -20.95 8.29
CA THR A 635 -11.80 -19.76 8.03
C THR A 635 -12.03 -18.98 9.32
N LEU A 636 -12.31 -19.67 10.43
CA LEU A 636 -12.51 -19.03 11.73
C LEU A 636 -11.22 -18.45 12.32
N SER A 637 -10.06 -19.06 12.05
CA SER A 637 -8.76 -18.58 12.54
C SER A 637 -8.15 -17.47 11.68
N ALA A 638 -8.28 -17.57 10.36
CA ALA A 638 -7.80 -16.53 9.44
C ALA A 638 -8.75 -15.31 9.38
N SER A 639 -10.03 -15.52 9.72
CA SER A 639 -11.10 -14.52 9.66
C SER A 639 -11.04 -13.66 8.38
N PRO A 640 -10.98 -14.31 7.19
CA PRO A 640 -10.77 -13.62 5.94
C PRO A 640 -11.97 -12.72 5.62
N CYS A 641 -11.72 -11.60 4.96
CA CYS A 641 -12.79 -10.80 4.38
C CYS A 641 -13.34 -11.52 3.15
N LEU A 642 -14.58 -12.00 3.22
CA LEU A 642 -15.24 -12.69 2.12
C LEU A 642 -16.08 -11.71 1.31
N TYR A 643 -15.94 -11.79 -0.02
CA TYR A 643 -16.77 -11.03 -0.94
C TYR A 643 -18.22 -11.57 -0.95
N VAL A 644 -19.20 -10.66 -0.83
CA VAL A 644 -20.64 -10.97 -0.88
C VAL A 644 -21.35 -10.06 -1.88
N VAL A 645 -22.25 -10.64 -2.66
CA VAL A 645 -23.07 -9.89 -3.62
C VAL A 645 -24.14 -9.10 -2.87
N CYS A 646 -24.18 -7.78 -3.09
CA CYS A 646 -25.17 -6.86 -2.55
C CYS A 646 -25.47 -5.75 -3.57
N ASN A 647 -26.47 -4.91 -3.33
CA ASN A 647 -26.97 -3.89 -4.27
C ASN A 647 -26.03 -2.67 -4.48
N VAL A 648 -24.72 -2.82 -4.31
CA VAL A 648 -23.72 -1.76 -4.51
C VAL A 648 -22.64 -2.17 -5.50
N TRP A 649 -22.14 -1.19 -6.28
CA TRP A 649 -21.28 -1.40 -7.45
C TRP A 649 -19.97 -2.16 -7.19
N PHE A 650 -19.44 -2.14 -5.96
CA PHE A 650 -18.16 -2.77 -5.60
C PHE A 650 -18.31 -4.06 -4.75
N GLY A 651 -19.54 -4.51 -4.52
CA GLY A 651 -19.86 -5.63 -3.63
C GLY A 651 -19.61 -5.31 -2.15
N CYS A 652 -20.07 -6.21 -1.28
CA CYS A 652 -19.96 -6.09 0.18
C CYS A 652 -18.92 -7.09 0.70
N GLY A 653 -18.40 -6.82 1.89
CA GLY A 653 -17.52 -7.73 2.61
C GLY A 653 -18.26 -8.40 3.74
N ARG A 654 -17.86 -9.61 4.11
CA ARG A 654 -18.35 -10.31 5.29
C ARG A 654 -17.23 -11.06 5.99
N ARG A 655 -17.20 -11.00 7.30
CA ARG A 655 -16.27 -11.76 8.15
C ARG A 655 -17.04 -12.61 9.15
N TYR A 656 -16.44 -13.73 9.52
CA TYR A 656 -16.98 -14.65 10.53
C TYR A 656 -15.96 -14.84 11.65
N THR A 657 -16.45 -14.82 12.89
CA THR A 657 -15.68 -15.14 14.09
C THR A 657 -16.55 -15.92 15.08
N VAL A 658 -15.95 -16.48 16.13
CA VAL A 658 -16.65 -17.22 17.19
C VAL A 658 -16.16 -16.76 18.56
N GLY A 659 -16.99 -16.88 19.59
CA GLY A 659 -16.62 -16.58 20.97
C GLY A 659 -17.29 -17.51 21.98
N GLY A 660 -17.00 -17.29 23.26
CA GLY A 660 -17.61 -18.03 24.36
C GLY A 660 -17.18 -19.51 24.48
N LEU A 661 -15.94 -19.82 24.07
CA LEU A 661 -15.41 -21.19 24.09
C LEU A 661 -14.70 -21.57 25.40
N GLY A 662 -14.80 -20.72 26.43
CA GLY A 662 -14.05 -20.79 27.67
C GLY A 662 -12.58 -20.39 27.49
N GLY A 663 -12.01 -19.72 28.50
CA GLY A 663 -10.62 -19.25 28.49
C GLY A 663 -10.51 -17.74 28.69
N SER A 664 -9.63 -17.33 29.61
CA SER A 664 -9.25 -15.93 29.75
C SER A 664 -8.55 -15.46 28.46
N LEU A 665 -9.00 -14.34 27.91
CA LEU A 665 -8.28 -13.56 26.89
C LEU A 665 -6.94 -13.10 27.48
N SER A 666 -5.94 -13.98 27.44
CA SER A 666 -4.54 -13.61 27.52
C SER A 666 -4.04 -13.56 26.09
N LEU A 667 -3.87 -12.33 25.58
CA LEU A 667 -3.35 -12.02 24.24
C LEU A 667 -1.93 -12.56 23.97
N ASP A 668 -1.30 -13.26 24.92
CA ASP A 668 0.10 -13.68 24.86
C ASP A 668 0.34 -15.21 24.87
N ASN A 669 -0.72 -16.04 24.94
CA ASN A 669 -0.56 -17.50 25.00
C ASN A 669 -0.64 -18.14 23.60
N LYS A 670 0.44 -18.79 23.16
CA LYS A 670 0.46 -19.60 21.93
C LYS A 670 0.01 -21.03 22.21
N ALA A 671 -0.60 -21.69 21.24
CA ALA A 671 -0.92 -23.12 21.33
C ALA A 671 0.22 -23.96 20.77
N ALA A 672 0.66 -24.97 21.53
CA ALA A 672 1.63 -25.96 21.10
C ALA A 672 0.97 -27.34 21.01
N VAL A 673 1.18 -28.02 19.87
CA VAL A 673 0.81 -29.42 19.64
C VAL A 673 2.09 -30.22 19.64
N VAL A 674 2.17 -31.26 20.47
CA VAL A 674 3.40 -32.04 20.65
C VAL A 674 3.10 -33.52 20.48
N GLU A 675 3.89 -34.19 19.64
CA GLU A 675 3.74 -35.61 19.32
C GLU A 675 4.91 -36.43 19.85
N TYR A 676 4.60 -37.61 20.39
CA TYR A 676 5.54 -38.51 21.07
C TYR A 676 5.31 -39.95 20.62
N GLU A 677 6.37 -40.76 20.64
CA GLU A 677 6.28 -42.22 20.51
C GLU A 677 6.13 -42.94 21.86
N ASP A 678 5.95 -42.17 22.94
CA ASP A 678 5.80 -42.66 24.31
C ASP A 678 4.41 -42.33 24.87
N ASN A 679 3.77 -43.33 25.48
CA ASN A 679 2.40 -43.26 25.99
C ASN A 679 2.25 -42.41 27.27
N ARG A 680 3.35 -41.86 27.80
CA ARG A 680 3.34 -40.91 28.90
C ARG A 680 3.69 -39.49 28.46
N CYS A 681 4.06 -39.28 27.19
CA CYS A 681 4.39 -37.98 26.63
C CYS A 681 5.49 -37.23 27.42
N VAL A 682 6.48 -37.98 27.93
CA VAL A 682 7.59 -37.45 28.76
C VAL A 682 8.96 -37.50 28.10
N LEU A 683 9.09 -38.23 26.99
CA LEU A 683 10.33 -38.31 26.22
C LEU A 683 10.50 -37.12 25.28
N THR A 684 11.60 -37.08 24.53
CA THR A 684 11.77 -36.08 23.46
C THR A 684 10.67 -36.28 22.41
N PRO A 685 9.96 -35.21 22.02
CA PRO A 685 8.91 -35.31 21.01
C PRO A 685 9.52 -35.54 19.62
N ILE A 686 8.75 -36.20 18.75
CA ILE A 686 9.13 -36.42 17.35
C ILE A 686 8.75 -35.22 16.46
N LYS A 687 7.67 -34.52 16.81
CA LYS A 687 7.14 -33.33 16.15
C LYS A 687 6.54 -32.38 17.18
N LEU A 688 6.78 -31.08 17.03
CA LEU A 688 6.20 -30.02 17.85
C LEU A 688 5.77 -28.89 16.93
N THR A 689 4.49 -28.55 16.93
CA THR A 689 3.93 -27.45 16.14
C THR A 689 3.41 -26.34 17.04
N ILE A 690 3.88 -25.12 16.81
CA ILE A 690 3.41 -23.89 17.47
C ILE A 690 2.50 -23.16 16.48
N LEU A 691 1.25 -22.98 16.86
CA LEU A 691 0.25 -22.28 16.06
C LEU A 691 0.40 -20.77 16.29
N SER A 692 0.30 -19.95 15.23
CA SER A 692 0.37 -18.49 15.33
C SER A 692 -0.87 -17.85 15.98
N THR A 693 -1.85 -18.63 16.42
CA THR A 693 -3.09 -18.15 17.03
C THR A 693 -2.87 -17.75 18.49
N SER A 694 -3.40 -16.59 18.90
CA SER A 694 -3.36 -16.03 20.27
C SER A 694 -4.40 -16.63 21.23
N LEU A 695 -5.11 -17.66 20.80
CA LEU A 695 -6.15 -18.34 21.60
C LEU A 695 -5.65 -19.76 21.93
N CYS A 696 -5.26 -19.97 23.19
CA CYS A 696 -4.99 -21.29 23.72
C CYS A 696 -5.77 -21.54 25.01
N THR A 697 -6.56 -22.62 25.01
CA THR A 697 -7.27 -23.12 26.19
C THR A 697 -6.54 -24.32 26.77
N ALA A 698 -6.02 -24.19 27.99
CA ALA A 698 -5.42 -25.31 28.72
C ALA A 698 -6.54 -26.25 29.19
N ARG A 699 -6.50 -27.51 28.74
CA ARG A 699 -7.43 -28.56 29.20
C ARG A 699 -7.13 -28.87 30.68
N PRO A 700 -8.12 -28.95 31.58
CA PRO A 700 -7.91 -29.50 32.91
C PRO A 700 -7.78 -31.03 32.82
N GLY A 701 -6.54 -31.51 32.72
CA GLY A 701 -6.20 -32.92 32.69
C GLY A 701 -5.03 -33.21 31.76
N TYR A 702 -3.92 -33.71 32.31
CA TYR A 702 -2.75 -34.15 31.54
C TYR A 702 -3.06 -35.50 30.89
N THR A 703 -3.68 -35.50 29.71
CA THR A 703 -3.92 -36.75 28.96
C THR A 703 -3.05 -36.79 27.71
N CYS A 704 -2.17 -37.79 27.68
CA CYS A 704 -1.37 -38.17 26.51
C CYS A 704 -2.29 -38.98 25.59
N ASP A 705 -2.92 -38.31 24.63
CA ASP A 705 -3.98 -38.88 23.82
C ASP A 705 -3.38 -39.76 22.71
N THR A 706 -3.93 -40.96 22.49
CA THR A 706 -3.42 -41.87 21.44
C THR A 706 -3.91 -41.40 20.08
N LEU A 707 -2.99 -40.97 19.22
CA LEU A 707 -3.31 -40.48 17.89
C LEU A 707 -3.32 -41.61 16.85
N PHE A 708 -2.42 -42.58 17.00
CA PHE A 708 -2.38 -43.79 16.18
C PHE A 708 -2.09 -45.02 17.05
N ALA A 709 -2.95 -46.05 16.96
CA ALA A 709 -2.79 -47.31 17.68
C ALA A 709 -2.38 -48.43 16.71
N GLY A 710 -1.07 -48.75 16.68
CA GLY A 710 -0.48 -49.77 15.79
C GLY A 710 0.90 -50.25 16.27
N MET A 711 1.68 -50.89 15.39
CA MET A 711 3.05 -51.34 15.70
C MET A 711 4.02 -50.17 16.02
N SER A 712 3.68 -48.96 15.60
CA SER A 712 4.37 -47.70 15.90
C SER A 712 3.33 -46.70 16.44
N SER A 713 3.06 -46.73 17.75
CA SER A 713 2.04 -45.89 18.37
C SER A 713 2.52 -44.45 18.55
N VAL A 714 1.74 -43.48 18.08
CA VAL A 714 2.01 -42.04 18.26
C VAL A 714 0.96 -41.45 19.18
N TYR A 715 1.42 -40.63 20.12
CA TYR A 715 0.63 -39.95 21.13
C TYR A 715 0.79 -38.44 21.00
N GLN A 716 -0.25 -37.68 21.36
CA GLN A 716 -0.26 -36.24 21.22
C GLN A 716 -0.69 -35.56 22.52
N VAL A 717 -0.11 -34.39 22.79
CA VAL A 717 -0.53 -33.47 23.85
C VAL A 717 -0.63 -32.06 23.28
N ARG A 718 -1.65 -31.33 23.72
CA ARG A 718 -1.82 -29.90 23.41
C ARG A 718 -1.60 -29.07 24.68
N GLU A 719 -0.66 -28.14 24.64
CA GLU A 719 -0.30 -27.27 25.78
C GLU A 719 -0.35 -25.79 25.37
N CYS A 720 -0.66 -24.94 26.35
CA CYS A 720 -0.58 -23.50 26.19
C CYS A 720 0.77 -23.00 26.69
N ILE A 721 1.41 -22.17 25.88
CA ILE A 721 2.79 -21.76 26.11
C ILE A 721 2.91 -20.24 26.06
N ASN A 722 3.68 -19.69 27.01
CA ASN A 722 3.89 -18.25 27.13
C ASN A 722 5.19 -17.80 26.43
N SER A 723 6.05 -18.76 26.04
CA SER A 723 7.29 -18.49 25.31
C SER A 723 7.73 -19.72 24.53
N THR A 724 7.86 -19.54 23.21
CA THR A 724 8.32 -20.55 22.26
C THR A 724 9.70 -21.11 22.66
N ASP A 725 10.68 -20.23 22.89
CA ASP A 725 12.08 -20.65 23.04
C ASP A 725 12.30 -21.48 24.31
N THR A 726 11.77 -21.03 25.45
CA THR A 726 11.87 -21.79 26.70
C THR A 726 11.10 -23.10 26.62
N TYR A 727 9.96 -23.11 25.94
CA TYR A 727 9.14 -24.31 25.83
C TYR A 727 9.81 -25.38 24.94
N VAL A 728 10.27 -24.99 23.75
CA VAL A 728 10.99 -25.87 22.83
C VAL A 728 12.26 -26.41 23.48
N THR A 729 13.03 -25.54 24.16
CA THR A 729 14.23 -25.95 24.91
C THR A 729 13.89 -26.96 26.01
N SER A 730 12.76 -26.80 26.71
CA SER A 730 12.34 -27.74 27.75
C SER A 730 11.96 -29.13 27.21
N LYS A 731 11.36 -29.19 26.02
CA LYS A 731 10.87 -30.44 25.40
C LYS A 731 11.97 -31.18 24.65
N PHE A 732 12.74 -30.50 23.80
CA PHE A 732 13.82 -31.11 23.03
C PHE A 732 15.11 -31.29 23.83
N ARG A 733 15.31 -30.53 24.92
CA ARG A 733 16.50 -30.59 25.78
C ARG A 733 17.78 -30.45 24.95
N SER A 734 18.63 -31.49 24.92
CA SER A 734 19.87 -31.53 24.14
C SER A 734 19.72 -32.17 22.76
N THR A 735 18.51 -32.59 22.38
CA THR A 735 18.26 -33.21 21.08
C THR A 735 18.14 -32.12 20.03
N PRO A 736 18.92 -32.20 18.93
CA PRO A 736 18.76 -31.26 17.84
C PRO A 736 17.39 -31.40 17.17
N TYR A 737 16.86 -30.29 16.68
CA TYR A 737 15.61 -30.23 15.94
C TYR A 737 15.73 -29.37 14.68
N PHE A 738 14.94 -29.76 13.67
CA PHE A 738 14.78 -29.07 12.39
C PHE A 738 13.50 -28.24 12.41
N ILE A 739 13.58 -26.97 12.05
CA ILE A 739 12.48 -26.00 12.16
C ILE A 739 11.97 -25.68 10.76
N VAL A 740 10.66 -25.69 10.60
CA VAL A 740 9.92 -25.30 9.40
C VAL A 740 8.95 -24.18 9.81
N GLU A 741 9.24 -22.96 9.37
CA GLU A 741 8.33 -21.81 9.51
C GLU A 741 7.41 -21.81 8.30
N ASN A 742 6.10 -21.89 8.53
CA ASN A 742 5.09 -21.89 7.48
C ASN A 742 4.41 -20.52 7.40
N TYR A 743 4.14 -20.06 6.19
CA TYR A 743 3.54 -18.77 5.88
C TYR A 743 2.32 -18.96 4.97
N ALA A 744 1.49 -17.92 4.87
CA ALA A 744 0.31 -17.97 4.03
C ALA A 744 0.72 -17.93 2.54
N ASN A 745 0.14 -18.81 1.74
CA ASN A 745 0.42 -18.88 0.31
C ASN A 745 0.14 -17.52 -0.38
N GLY A 746 0.96 -17.15 -1.35
CA GLY A 746 0.88 -15.86 -2.05
C GLY A 746 1.39 -14.65 -1.25
N THR A 747 1.84 -14.83 0.00
CA THR A 747 2.38 -13.72 0.82
C THR A 747 3.89 -13.59 0.77
N ASN A 748 4.61 -14.41 0.00
CA ASN A 748 6.09 -14.42 -0.06
C ASN A 748 6.76 -14.40 1.34
N CYS A 749 6.30 -15.31 2.19
CA CYS A 749 6.70 -15.43 3.61
C CYS A 749 6.56 -14.16 4.47
N GLN A 750 5.55 -13.33 4.19
CA GLN A 750 5.26 -12.14 5.01
C GLN A 750 4.23 -12.41 6.13
N ALA A 751 3.34 -13.40 5.98
CA ALA A 751 2.31 -13.72 6.97
C ALA A 751 2.50 -15.14 7.55
N GLN A 752 3.08 -15.27 8.74
CA GLN A 752 3.43 -16.56 9.36
C GLN A 752 2.21 -17.31 9.94
N THR A 753 1.95 -18.53 9.49
CA THR A 753 0.78 -19.33 9.89
C THR A 753 1.06 -20.25 11.07
N ASN A 754 2.21 -20.94 11.09
CA ASN A 754 2.66 -21.76 12.20
C ASN A 754 4.17 -22.06 12.11
N VAL A 755 4.74 -22.64 13.16
CA VAL A 755 6.12 -23.16 13.16
C VAL A 755 6.09 -24.61 13.59
N THR A 756 6.72 -25.49 12.82
CA THR A 756 6.85 -26.91 13.15
C THR A 756 8.31 -27.28 13.37
N MET A 757 8.60 -28.02 14.44
CA MET A 757 9.91 -28.55 14.79
C MET A 757 9.88 -30.07 14.77
N TYR A 758 10.82 -30.69 14.07
CA TYR A 758 10.99 -32.14 13.99
C TYR A 758 12.27 -32.58 14.70
N ALA A 759 12.24 -33.73 15.38
CA ALA A 759 13.44 -34.29 16.00
C ALA A 759 14.48 -34.64 14.93
N ALA A 760 15.69 -34.09 15.06
CA ALA A 760 16.83 -34.33 14.18
C ALA A 760 17.86 -35.30 14.81
N ASP A 761 17.37 -36.33 15.51
CA ASP A 761 18.17 -37.27 16.31
C ASP A 761 18.72 -38.46 15.51
N GLY A 762 18.47 -38.49 14.19
CA GLY A 762 18.87 -39.56 13.29
C GLY A 762 18.15 -40.90 13.48
N LYS A 763 17.10 -40.94 14.30
CA LYS A 763 16.27 -42.15 14.46
C LYS A 763 15.11 -42.16 13.47
N CYS A 764 14.53 -43.34 13.32
CA CYS A 764 13.38 -43.61 12.46
C CYS A 764 12.09 -43.26 13.20
N HIS A 765 11.34 -42.28 12.69
CA HIS A 765 10.08 -41.80 13.27
C HIS A 765 8.93 -42.01 12.28
N LEU A 766 7.71 -42.23 12.78
CA LEU A 766 6.50 -42.29 11.95
C LEU A 766 5.96 -40.88 11.68
N SER A 767 5.75 -40.52 10.42
CA SER A 767 4.91 -39.40 10.00
C SER A 767 3.45 -39.83 10.03
N ILE A 768 2.66 -39.17 10.87
CA ILE A 768 1.22 -39.41 10.96
C ILE A 768 0.43 -38.83 9.78
N ASP A 769 1.03 -37.89 9.05
CA ASP A 769 0.35 -37.11 8.02
C ASP A 769 0.15 -37.96 6.74
N ASP A 770 1.15 -38.79 6.41
CA ASP A 770 1.16 -39.64 5.21
C ASP A 770 1.45 -41.13 5.49
N GLY A 771 1.69 -41.50 6.75
CA GLY A 771 2.00 -42.86 7.19
C GLY A 771 3.40 -43.35 6.81
N ALA A 772 4.27 -42.46 6.29
CA ALA A 772 5.64 -42.79 5.93
C ALA A 772 6.58 -42.71 7.14
N TYR A 773 7.77 -43.29 7.03
CA TYR A 773 8.79 -43.25 8.09
C TYR A 773 9.90 -42.31 7.70
N PHE A 774 10.40 -41.49 8.61
CA PHE A 774 11.45 -40.53 8.28
C PHE A 774 12.59 -40.54 9.29
N THR A 775 13.78 -40.17 8.82
CA THR A 775 14.93 -39.84 9.66
C THR A 775 15.39 -38.43 9.33
N ILE A 776 15.62 -37.60 10.34
CA ILE A 776 16.26 -36.30 10.17
C ILE A 776 17.61 -36.33 10.89
N VAL A 777 18.67 -36.02 10.17
CA VAL A 777 20.02 -35.90 10.71
C VAL A 777 20.52 -34.50 10.49
N GLN A 778 20.79 -33.78 11.57
CA GLN A 778 21.54 -32.54 11.50
C GLN A 778 23.05 -32.85 11.63
N ARG A 779 23.82 -32.45 10.61
CA ARG A 779 25.29 -32.54 10.64
C ARG A 779 25.91 -31.34 11.33
N SER A 780 27.16 -31.51 11.78
CA SER A 780 27.93 -30.47 12.48
C SER A 780 28.24 -29.25 11.60
N ASP A 781 28.13 -29.38 10.28
CA ASP A 781 28.31 -28.29 9.31
C ASP A 781 27.03 -27.48 9.07
N GLY A 782 25.92 -27.80 9.75
CA GLY A 782 24.62 -27.13 9.60
C GLY A 782 23.72 -27.78 8.55
N THR A 783 24.22 -28.72 7.75
CA THR A 783 23.42 -29.46 6.76
C THR A 783 22.40 -30.36 7.46
N VAL A 784 21.16 -30.35 6.98
CA VAL A 784 20.10 -31.25 7.43
C VAL A 784 19.81 -32.27 6.34
N ILE A 785 19.76 -33.54 6.71
CA ILE A 785 19.37 -34.62 5.82
C ILE A 785 18.06 -35.17 6.31
N VAL A 786 17.02 -35.06 5.48
CA VAL A 786 15.71 -35.67 5.70
C VAL A 786 15.62 -36.86 4.77
N SER A 787 15.44 -38.06 5.31
CA SER A 787 15.23 -39.27 4.50
C SER A 787 13.85 -39.83 4.80
N ASN A 788 13.07 -40.12 3.76
CA ASN A 788 11.75 -40.72 3.88
C ASN A 788 11.79 -42.18 3.40
N TYR A 789 11.14 -43.07 4.14
CA TYR A 789 11.19 -44.52 3.99
C TYR A 789 9.77 -45.09 3.95
N PRO A 790 9.49 -46.04 3.06
CA PRO A 790 8.21 -46.73 3.00
C PRO A 790 8.04 -47.78 4.10
N THR A 791 9.11 -48.09 4.87
CA THR A 791 9.09 -49.14 5.89
C THR A 791 9.63 -48.67 7.24
N GLN A 792 9.08 -49.24 8.31
CA GLN A 792 9.40 -48.95 9.71
C GLN A 792 10.85 -49.25 10.16
N LEU A 793 11.66 -49.82 9.26
CA LEU A 793 13.05 -50.19 9.58
C LEU A 793 14.05 -49.10 9.16
N CYS A 794 13.60 -48.04 8.48
CA CYS A 794 14.43 -46.96 7.92
C CYS A 794 15.77 -47.45 7.36
N LYS A 795 15.72 -48.35 6.37
CA LYS A 795 16.91 -48.89 5.70
C LYS A 795 17.21 -48.11 4.44
N ASP A 796 18.49 -47.78 4.26
CA ASP A 796 19.01 -46.92 3.18
C ASP A 796 18.58 -47.33 1.77
N THR A 797 18.31 -48.61 1.50
CA THR A 797 17.92 -49.11 0.17
C THR A 797 16.55 -48.65 -0.28
N ASP A 798 15.70 -48.22 0.66
CA ASP A 798 14.29 -47.88 0.42
C ASP A 798 14.04 -46.37 0.58
N ALA A 799 15.10 -45.58 0.80
CA ALA A 799 15.01 -44.19 1.22
C ALA A 799 14.93 -43.22 0.02
N VAL A 800 14.04 -42.22 0.13
CA VAL A 800 14.12 -40.98 -0.66
C VAL A 800 14.81 -39.94 0.21
N VAL A 801 15.98 -39.46 -0.21
CA VAL A 801 16.85 -38.59 0.59
C VAL A 801 16.80 -37.16 0.07
N TYR A 802 16.55 -36.23 0.97
CA TYR A 802 16.53 -34.79 0.76
C TYR A 802 17.63 -34.14 1.59
N VAL A 803 18.46 -33.32 0.93
CA VAL A 803 19.60 -32.66 1.56
C VAL A 803 19.36 -31.16 1.57
N PHE A 804 19.33 -30.59 2.77
CA PHE A 804 19.22 -29.17 2.99
C PHE A 804 20.58 -28.65 3.45
N ASP A 805 21.24 -27.91 2.58
CA ASP A 805 22.53 -27.29 2.86
C ASP A 805 22.36 -25.85 3.36
N TYR A 806 23.48 -25.15 3.53
CA TYR A 806 23.52 -23.78 4.04
C TYR A 806 22.80 -22.77 3.13
N TRP A 807 22.48 -23.11 1.88
CA TRP A 807 21.70 -22.24 0.99
C TRP A 807 20.21 -22.25 1.33
N ASN A 808 19.73 -23.32 1.95
CA ASN A 808 18.30 -23.58 2.16
C ASN A 808 17.90 -23.54 3.65
N VAL A 809 18.86 -23.77 4.54
CA VAL A 809 18.65 -23.82 6.00
C VAL A 809 19.41 -22.70 6.68
N ASN A 810 18.72 -21.99 7.59
CA ASN A 810 19.23 -20.79 8.28
C ASN A 810 19.56 -19.60 7.35
N ALA A 811 19.23 -19.68 6.06
CA ALA A 811 19.44 -18.63 5.06
C ALA A 811 18.38 -17.50 5.13
N GLY A 812 17.23 -17.74 5.77
CA GLY A 812 16.11 -16.80 5.81
C GLY A 812 15.37 -16.65 4.47
N THR A 813 15.75 -17.41 3.45
CA THR A 813 15.13 -17.42 2.13
C THR A 813 13.77 -18.10 2.18
N CYS A 814 12.74 -17.42 1.66
CA CYS A 814 11.42 -18.00 1.45
C CYS A 814 11.47 -18.99 0.29
N MET A 815 11.14 -20.25 0.55
CA MET A 815 10.99 -21.30 -0.46
C MET A 815 9.51 -21.70 -0.54
N GLY A 816 8.83 -21.20 -1.57
CA GLY A 816 7.38 -21.29 -1.68
C GLY A 816 6.72 -20.44 -0.61
N ASP A 817 6.16 -21.08 0.41
CA ASP A 817 5.52 -20.47 1.58
C ASP A 817 6.23 -20.82 2.89
N ARG A 818 7.53 -21.21 2.86
CA ARG A 818 8.27 -21.70 4.05
C ARG A 818 9.68 -21.15 4.20
N ILE A 819 10.16 -21.14 5.43
CA ILE A 819 11.57 -20.91 5.80
C ILE A 819 12.06 -22.05 6.67
N PHE A 820 13.26 -22.59 6.40
CA PHE A 820 13.83 -23.71 7.16
C PHE A 820 14.99 -23.27 8.04
N ARG A 821 15.04 -23.77 9.28
CA ARG A 821 16.10 -23.47 10.26
C ARG A 821 16.51 -24.69 11.08
N THR A 822 17.55 -24.55 11.89
CA THR A 822 18.01 -25.61 12.81
C THR A 822 18.35 -25.12 14.21
N SER A 823 18.29 -26.03 15.17
CA SER A 823 18.55 -25.77 16.60
C SER A 823 20.02 -25.58 17.02
N LEU A 824 20.99 -26.18 16.32
CA LEU A 824 22.40 -26.19 16.74
C LEU A 824 23.25 -25.00 16.22
N MET A 825 22.64 -24.02 15.57
CA MET A 825 23.34 -22.80 15.13
C MET A 825 22.59 -21.55 15.61
N PRO A 826 23.25 -20.62 16.32
CA PRO A 826 22.76 -19.24 16.42
C PRO A 826 22.64 -18.65 14.99
N LEU A 827 21.80 -17.62 14.81
CA LEU A 827 21.95 -16.73 13.64
C LEU A 827 23.45 -16.41 13.50
N ALA A 828 24.05 -16.76 12.37
CA ALA A 828 25.48 -16.69 12.16
C ALA A 828 25.97 -15.25 12.34
N THR A 829 26.37 -14.91 13.56
CA THR A 829 27.18 -13.75 13.88
C THR A 829 28.63 -14.25 13.92
N ASN A 830 29.31 -14.09 12.78
CA ASN A 830 30.72 -14.39 12.53
C ASN A 830 31.15 -15.87 12.56
N VAL A 831 31.38 -16.45 11.37
CA VAL A 831 32.21 -17.65 11.22
C VAL A 831 33.59 -17.24 10.73
N SER A 832 34.59 -17.45 11.59
CA SER A 832 36.01 -17.47 11.26
C SER A 832 36.40 -18.86 10.76
N THR A 833 37.12 -18.93 9.65
CA THR A 833 37.59 -20.17 9.00
C THR A 833 38.82 -20.77 9.71
N PRO A 834 38.88 -22.09 9.98
CA PRO A 834 40.14 -22.80 10.24
C PRO A 834 40.83 -23.20 8.92
N ALA A 835 42.17 -23.15 8.93
CA ALA A 835 43.03 -23.41 7.78
C ALA A 835 43.12 -24.90 7.37
N THR A 836 43.10 -25.17 6.06
CA THR A 836 43.48 -26.47 5.46
C THR A 836 44.71 -26.31 4.57
N THR A 837 45.87 -26.69 5.10
CA THR A 837 47.02 -27.13 4.31
C THR A 837 46.89 -28.62 4.02
N THR A 838 46.64 -29.00 2.77
CA THR A 838 47.26 -30.17 2.11
C THR A 838 46.96 -30.14 0.61
N THR A 839 48.02 -30.25 -0.18
CA THR A 839 48.08 -30.23 -1.66
C THR A 839 47.37 -31.41 -2.34
N PRO A 840 46.76 -31.24 -3.54
CA PRO A 840 46.21 -32.34 -4.33
C PRO A 840 47.26 -32.97 -5.28
N PRO A 841 47.17 -34.29 -5.58
CA PRO A 841 48.01 -34.92 -6.58
C PRO A 841 47.53 -34.65 -8.00
N THR A 842 48.50 -34.59 -8.91
CA THR A 842 48.39 -34.27 -10.33
C THR A 842 47.72 -35.41 -11.11
N TYR A 843 46.71 -35.10 -11.94
CA TYR A 843 46.26 -35.99 -13.01
C TYR A 843 46.10 -35.19 -14.32
N THR A 844 46.75 -35.70 -15.37
CA THR A 844 46.74 -35.17 -16.73
C THR A 844 45.72 -35.97 -17.57
N PRO A 845 44.81 -35.34 -18.33
CA PRO A 845 44.01 -36.06 -19.32
C PRO A 845 44.52 -35.82 -20.76
N THR A 846 44.58 -36.91 -21.53
CA THR A 846 44.77 -36.93 -23.00
C THR A 846 43.38 -37.13 -23.66
N PRO A 847 43.09 -36.56 -24.84
CA PRO A 847 41.71 -36.28 -25.28
C PRO A 847 41.15 -37.28 -26.31
N THR A 848 39.82 -37.42 -26.39
CA THR A 848 39.06 -37.87 -27.59
C THR A 848 37.55 -37.56 -27.42
N PRO A 849 36.69 -37.55 -28.47
CA PRO A 849 36.09 -36.31 -28.97
C PRO A 849 34.55 -36.27 -28.95
N THR A 850 34.05 -35.05 -29.18
CA THR A 850 32.68 -34.55 -29.33
C THR A 850 31.73 -35.37 -30.22
N PRO A 851 30.43 -35.41 -29.88
CA PRO A 851 29.37 -35.39 -30.89
C PRO A 851 28.50 -34.12 -30.78
N THR A 852 28.27 -33.51 -31.93
CA THR A 852 27.37 -32.38 -32.17
C THR A 852 25.95 -32.89 -32.38
N LEU A 853 24.93 -32.29 -31.74
CA LEU A 853 23.54 -32.31 -32.24
C LEU A 853 22.81 -30.98 -32.02
N THR A 854 22.08 -30.62 -33.08
CA THR A 854 21.34 -29.42 -33.48
C THR A 854 19.97 -29.26 -32.74
N PRO A 855 19.37 -28.05 -32.65
CA PRO A 855 18.24 -27.78 -31.76
C PRO A 855 16.86 -28.10 -32.36
N THR A 856 15.88 -28.39 -31.51
CA THR A 856 14.45 -28.48 -31.83
C THR A 856 13.66 -27.62 -30.83
N PRO A 857 12.57 -26.94 -31.24
CA PRO A 857 12.00 -25.80 -30.53
C PRO A 857 11.04 -26.23 -29.42
N ILE A 858 11.07 -25.49 -28.30
CA ILE A 858 10.18 -25.69 -27.16
C ILE A 858 8.95 -24.81 -27.34
N THR A 859 7.79 -25.44 -27.32
CA THR A 859 6.47 -24.82 -27.24
C THR A 859 6.26 -24.27 -25.82
N GLU A 860 5.90 -22.99 -25.69
CA GLU A 860 5.57 -22.38 -24.38
C GLU A 860 4.35 -23.06 -23.74
N VAL A 861 4.48 -23.38 -22.44
CA VAL A 861 3.42 -23.81 -21.51
C VAL A 861 3.48 -22.87 -20.30
N PRO A 862 2.35 -22.53 -19.64
CA PRO A 862 2.31 -21.49 -18.59
C PRO A 862 3.18 -21.83 -17.36
N VAL A 863 3.80 -20.81 -16.78
CA VAL A 863 4.91 -20.89 -15.81
C VAL A 863 4.47 -21.12 -14.35
N GLU A 864 3.18 -21.22 -14.03
CA GLU A 864 2.75 -21.45 -12.64
C GLU A 864 2.87 -22.91 -12.17
N ASP A 865 2.68 -23.91 -13.04
CA ASP A 865 2.74 -25.33 -12.64
C ASP A 865 4.18 -25.86 -12.41
N ASP A 866 5.22 -25.16 -12.89
CA ASP A 866 6.59 -25.69 -12.90
C ASP A 866 7.35 -25.47 -11.58
N ILE A 867 6.98 -24.46 -10.77
CA ILE A 867 7.60 -24.22 -9.46
C ILE A 867 7.11 -25.24 -8.43
N GLU A 868 5.80 -25.46 -8.34
CA GLU A 868 5.20 -26.42 -7.40
C GLU A 868 5.60 -27.87 -7.77
N ALA A 869 5.69 -28.19 -9.06
CA ALA A 869 6.22 -29.47 -9.54
C ALA A 869 7.72 -29.64 -9.22
N ARG A 870 8.54 -28.59 -9.35
CA ARG A 870 9.97 -28.63 -8.98
C ARG A 870 10.18 -28.73 -7.47
N LEU A 871 9.34 -28.08 -6.67
CA LEU A 871 9.36 -28.16 -5.20
C LEU A 871 8.90 -29.55 -4.70
N ASN A 872 7.89 -30.16 -5.32
CA ASN A 872 7.46 -31.52 -5.01
C ASN A 872 8.51 -32.60 -5.36
N ILE A 873 9.46 -32.31 -6.26
CA ILE A 873 10.61 -33.17 -6.56
C ILE A 873 11.72 -33.03 -5.51
N MET A 874 11.84 -31.84 -4.89
CA MET A 874 12.95 -31.50 -4.02
C MET A 874 12.73 -31.82 -2.53
N PHE A 875 11.50 -32.15 -2.09
CA PHE A 875 11.18 -32.36 -0.67
C PHE A 875 10.02 -33.36 -0.46
N PRO A 876 9.89 -34.01 0.72
CA PRO A 876 8.83 -34.99 0.96
C PRO A 876 7.45 -34.33 1.13
N ALA A 877 6.37 -34.97 0.66
CA ALA A 877 5.01 -34.43 0.69
C ALA A 877 4.50 -34.05 2.09
N TRP A 878 4.83 -34.82 3.13
CA TRP A 878 4.48 -34.47 4.52
C TRP A 878 5.20 -33.22 5.04
N LEU A 879 6.28 -32.79 4.38
CA LEU A 879 6.95 -31.52 4.64
C LEU A 879 6.25 -30.35 3.92
N TRP A 880 5.18 -30.60 3.16
CA TRP A 880 4.42 -29.62 2.36
C TRP A 880 2.95 -29.44 2.77
N ASP A 881 2.32 -30.37 3.48
CA ASP A 881 0.90 -30.24 3.87
C ASP A 881 0.70 -30.13 5.39
N PRO A 882 -0.05 -29.11 5.88
CA PRO A 882 -0.57 -29.11 7.24
C PRO A 882 -2.08 -29.38 7.21
N LEU A 883 -2.51 -30.65 7.37
CA LEU A 883 -3.76 -31.13 8.04
C LEU A 883 -4.06 -32.61 7.67
N PRO A 884 -4.70 -33.40 8.56
CA PRO A 884 -4.74 -34.87 8.47
C PRO A 884 -5.73 -35.41 7.41
N PRO A 885 -5.48 -36.61 6.83
CA PRO A 885 -6.45 -37.29 6.00
C PRO A 885 -7.65 -37.77 6.83
N GLN A 886 -8.86 -37.38 6.38
CA GLN A 886 -10.11 -38.01 6.81
C GLN A 886 -10.06 -39.51 6.49
N VAL A 887 -10.13 -40.34 7.53
CA VAL A 887 -10.32 -41.79 7.36
C VAL A 887 -11.77 -42.04 6.95
N PHE A 888 -12.02 -42.19 5.65
CA PHE A 888 -13.24 -42.83 5.17
C PHE A 888 -13.14 -44.35 5.38
N VAL A 889 -14.05 -44.87 6.20
CA VAL A 889 -14.30 -46.30 6.34
C VAL A 889 -14.90 -46.82 5.03
N ASN A 890 -14.23 -47.86 4.53
CA ASN A 890 -14.54 -48.69 3.39
C ASN A 890 -15.95 -49.33 3.50
N ASP A 891 -16.76 -49.24 2.44
CA ASP A 891 -17.76 -50.27 2.16
C ASP A 891 -17.94 -50.46 0.66
N GLY A 892 -17.48 -51.62 0.19
CA GLY A 892 -17.38 -51.95 -1.22
C GLY A 892 -18.68 -52.43 -1.85
N ARG A 893 -18.81 -52.18 -3.16
CA ARG A 893 -19.12 -53.19 -4.19
C ARG A 893 -19.10 -52.59 -5.61
N PRO A 894 -18.89 -53.40 -6.65
CA PRO A 894 -18.55 -52.97 -8.00
C PRO A 894 -19.75 -52.90 -8.95
N HIS A 895 -19.73 -51.96 -9.91
CA HIS A 895 -19.95 -52.16 -11.36
C HIS A 895 -20.54 -50.93 -12.08
N HIS A 896 -19.94 -50.66 -13.25
CA HIS A 896 -20.55 -50.22 -14.52
C HIS A 896 -20.68 -48.73 -14.89
N ARG A 897 -19.99 -48.45 -16.02
CA ARG A 897 -20.31 -47.60 -17.19
C ARG A 897 -20.01 -46.09 -17.11
N SER A 898 -19.00 -45.71 -17.90
CA SER A 898 -18.92 -44.43 -18.62
C SER A 898 -20.20 -44.20 -19.45
N PRO A 899 -20.63 -42.93 -19.66
CA PRO A 899 -20.24 -42.23 -20.89
C PRO A 899 -20.00 -40.71 -20.77
N ASN A 900 -18.97 -40.25 -21.48
CA ASN A 900 -18.90 -39.08 -22.38
C ASN A 900 -19.54 -37.71 -22.02
N HIS A 901 -18.67 -36.70 -22.08
CA HIS A 901 -18.82 -35.39 -22.75
C HIS A 901 -19.96 -34.42 -22.32
N ARG A 902 -19.59 -33.25 -21.77
CA ARG A 902 -19.49 -31.93 -22.47
C ARG A 902 -19.27 -30.78 -21.46
N ARG A 903 -18.35 -29.89 -21.84
CA ARG A 903 -18.15 -28.48 -21.40
C ARG A 903 -19.45 -27.64 -21.39
N PRO A 904 -19.50 -26.43 -20.80
CA PRO A 904 -18.42 -25.45 -20.54
C PRO A 904 -17.63 -25.67 -19.27
#